data_AF-A0A2A2TFN3-F1
#
_entry.id   AF-A0A2A2TFN3-F1
#
_cell.length_a   1.000
_cell.length_b   1.000
_cell.length_c   1.000
_cell.angle_alpha   90.00
_cell.angle_beta   90.00
_cell.angle_gamma   90.00
#
_symmetry.space_group_name_H-M   'P 1'
#
loop_
_entity.id
_entity.type
_entity.pdbx_description
1 polymer ?
#
loop_
_entity_poly.entity_id
_entity_poly.type
_entity_poly.pdbx_seq_one_letter_code
_entity_poly.pdbx_strand_id
1 'polypeptide(L)'
;MSSSSFRTPPGQRPRSKLGRILTELTPRFFDTALERVGIKQFKWLGLLFLLLSIPLIVTPLEVWQQGAIAVFFIILGQVLVKAEEQESSPEIGQYYHLFMVWLSLVTTLRYLYYRVSYTLNFDNFINGFACSLLFAAELYAILTLVLAYFQTLKIKERQPINLAAIPEDQWYSVDIYIPTFNEDVEIVRKTALAALVCDYAPGKKTVYVLDDGRPERYKPDNPNYEKFRGRREELRRMCEELGCIHMTRDNNEHAKAGNINTAFHKTGGDLVMILDCDHIPSRQFLMHTIGFFNDPKVSFVQTPHWFYNPDPFERNLVTGGRIPVGNELFYKVLQKGNDFWNAAFFCGSAAVIRKTHALEVGGIAVETVTEDCHTALRLHSKGYKSVYYDKIMVAGLAPDTFSSYVGQQVRWARGMAQILRIENPMFNPKLKLNLAQRICYMSATSHFLYGYPRLVYAVAPTLFLLFGINSVQGLGVETLAYALPHILLSLFCNYIIYKHVRFSFWNEIFEFVMSFQAGWVTLLALINPKLGTFNVTDKGANIAKRTFDWRSMRGLVIVSSLVISSLLAVPYWLLLRPEDWQAVLVNTMWSGFNLILLSSALLVGFEQPQIRTAHRLQRHLPVIISSNDQTIMGETINISETGALVSLESWPNLPDEVQIEILGDFSARATLTGRVIRLSPVSETETHLAIDFVNLNQQQKDQLTLVIFSDVNEWYSQKHDYSDQPLASLGFLATSLTRSLRDVKQIPRKKVRKQIQAYGQLYWDGDFFPGVATELGVTGMRLELDGKRAVASSKQLGEQDLHNMRNAKPLVGLLLSQEANSQTPTKFVAEIISVQEDASGRIAIELNLPDKFKGQQTPKVKQLLQSL
;
A
#
# COMPACT_ATOMS: atom_id res chain seq x y z
N MET A 1 -20.89 16.65 -44.25
CA MET A 1 -22.28 16.90 -43.81
C MET A 1 -22.85 15.60 -43.27
N SER A 2 -22.93 15.46 -41.94
CA SER A 2 -23.88 14.58 -41.24
C SER A 2 -23.91 15.04 -39.78
N SER A 3 -25.04 15.59 -39.36
CA SER A 3 -25.31 16.11 -38.03
C SER A 3 -25.35 14.99 -36.98
N SER A 4 -24.40 14.98 -36.04
CA SER A 4 -24.52 14.19 -34.81
C SER A 4 -25.10 15.08 -33.70
N SER A 5 -26.31 14.74 -33.26
CA SER A 5 -26.98 15.32 -32.11
C SER A 5 -26.19 15.02 -30.83
N PHE A 6 -25.81 16.08 -30.10
CA PHE A 6 -25.32 15.96 -28.74
C PHE A 6 -26.47 15.46 -27.84
N ARG A 7 -26.39 14.21 -27.39
CA ARG A 7 -27.20 13.71 -26.29
C ARG A 7 -26.68 14.34 -24.99
N THR A 8 -27.52 15.14 -24.34
CA THR A 8 -27.36 15.53 -22.93
C THR A 8 -27.37 14.28 -22.03
N PRO A 9 -26.54 14.22 -20.97
CA PRO A 9 -26.54 13.09 -20.04
C PRO A 9 -27.86 13.03 -19.25
N PRO A 10 -28.38 11.83 -18.91
CA PRO A 10 -29.60 11.70 -18.13
C PRO A 10 -29.31 11.85 -16.63
N GLY A 11 -30.11 12.66 -15.92
CA GLY A 11 -30.22 12.57 -14.46
C GLY A 11 -29.99 13.85 -13.66
N GLN A 12 -30.65 14.98 -13.99
CA GLN A 12 -30.83 16.07 -13.02
C GLN A 12 -32.27 16.05 -12.50
N ARG A 13 -32.48 15.47 -11.31
CA ARG A 13 -33.72 15.71 -10.55
C ARG A 13 -33.78 17.21 -10.20
N PRO A 14 -34.97 17.84 -10.18
CA PRO A 14 -35.08 19.24 -9.78
C PRO A 14 -34.57 19.40 -8.33
N ARG A 15 -33.47 20.16 -8.18
CA ARG A 15 -32.83 20.45 -6.89
C ARG A 15 -33.84 21.13 -5.95
N SER A 16 -33.80 20.79 -4.67
CA SER A 16 -34.65 21.42 -3.65
C SER A 16 -34.38 22.93 -3.58
N LYS A 17 -35.35 23.75 -3.13
CA LYS A 17 -35.16 25.21 -2.95
C LYS A 17 -33.91 25.55 -2.12
N LEU A 18 -33.61 24.73 -1.10
CA LEU A 18 -32.41 24.87 -0.27
C LEU A 18 -31.13 24.56 -1.06
N GLY A 19 -31.15 23.49 -1.85
CA GLY A 19 -30.05 23.11 -2.74
C GLY A 19 -29.77 24.18 -3.79
N ARG A 20 -30.80 24.86 -4.30
CA ARG A 20 -30.65 25.96 -5.27
C ARG A 20 -30.04 27.22 -4.65
N ILE A 21 -30.41 27.56 -3.41
CA ILE A 21 -29.77 28.65 -2.65
C ILE A 21 -28.30 28.33 -2.40
N LEU A 22 -27.97 27.11 -1.97
CA LEU A 22 -26.60 26.71 -1.67
C LEU A 22 -25.71 26.54 -2.93
N THR A 23 -26.29 26.16 -4.07
CA THR A 23 -25.52 25.89 -5.31
C THR A 23 -25.44 27.08 -6.27
N GLU A 24 -26.40 28.02 -6.26
CA GLU A 24 -26.37 29.17 -7.18
C GLU A 24 -26.02 30.50 -6.49
N LEU A 25 -26.45 30.74 -5.23
CA LEU A 25 -26.21 32.02 -4.54
C LEU A 25 -24.87 32.06 -3.82
N THR A 26 -24.45 30.97 -3.16
CA THR A 26 -23.18 30.94 -2.42
C THR A 26 -21.97 31.06 -3.35
N PRO A 27 -21.84 30.27 -4.44
CA PRO A 27 -20.72 30.42 -5.36
C PRO A 27 -20.75 31.77 -6.06
N ARG A 28 -21.91 32.25 -6.55
CA ARG A 28 -22.00 33.59 -7.16
C ARG A 28 -21.69 34.73 -6.19
N PHE A 29 -22.08 34.61 -4.92
CA PHE A 29 -21.71 35.59 -3.89
C PHE A 29 -20.20 35.57 -3.67
N PHE A 30 -19.60 34.38 -3.51
CA PHE A 30 -18.16 34.24 -3.33
C PHE A 30 -17.39 34.68 -4.57
N ASP A 31 -17.76 34.29 -5.78
CA ASP A 31 -17.10 34.71 -7.02
C ASP A 31 -17.24 36.22 -7.23
N THR A 32 -18.44 36.80 -7.10
CA THR A 32 -18.63 38.26 -7.28
C THR A 32 -17.94 39.08 -6.17
N ALA A 33 -17.85 38.54 -4.94
CA ALA A 33 -17.19 39.19 -3.83
C ALA A 33 -15.66 38.98 -3.83
N LEU A 34 -15.16 37.80 -4.23
CA LEU A 34 -13.74 37.44 -4.23
C LEU A 34 -13.02 37.92 -5.49
N GLU A 35 -13.68 37.95 -6.65
CA GLU A 35 -13.09 38.43 -7.91
C GLU A 35 -12.77 39.93 -7.85
N ARG A 36 -13.46 40.70 -6.99
CA ARG A 36 -13.20 42.12 -6.71
C ARG A 36 -12.21 42.37 -5.56
N VAL A 37 -11.75 41.32 -4.88
CA VAL A 37 -11.03 41.41 -3.61
C VAL A 37 -9.62 40.81 -3.79
N GLY A 38 -8.63 41.69 -4.02
CA GLY A 38 -7.22 41.33 -3.99
C GLY A 38 -6.76 40.81 -2.61
N ILE A 39 -5.56 40.23 -2.54
CA ILE A 39 -4.98 39.58 -1.35
C ILE A 39 -5.07 40.44 -0.06
N LYS A 40 -5.03 41.77 -0.17
CA LYS A 40 -5.21 42.69 0.97
C LYS A 40 -6.65 42.71 1.49
N GLN A 41 -7.65 42.65 0.62
CA GLN A 41 -9.08 42.62 1.00
C GLN A 41 -9.51 41.24 1.52
N PHE A 42 -8.87 40.16 1.05
CA PHE A 42 -9.10 38.80 1.57
C PHE A 42 -8.71 38.69 3.06
N LYS A 43 -7.65 39.37 3.48
CA LYS A 43 -7.26 39.47 4.90
C LYS A 43 -8.33 40.15 5.76
N TRP A 44 -8.98 41.19 5.24
CA TRP A 44 -10.06 41.89 5.93
C TRP A 44 -11.34 41.06 6.00
N LEU A 45 -11.66 40.31 4.94
CA LEU A 45 -12.78 39.38 4.92
C LEU A 45 -12.57 38.25 5.94
N GLY A 46 -11.37 37.66 5.97
CA GLY A 46 -11.00 36.65 6.96
C GLY A 46 -11.03 37.19 8.39
N LEU A 47 -10.55 38.42 8.62
CA LEU A 47 -10.65 39.10 9.92
C LEU A 47 -12.10 39.33 10.33
N LEU A 48 -12.97 39.75 9.40
CA LEU A 48 -14.40 39.93 9.65
C LEU A 48 -15.08 38.61 10.02
N PHE A 49 -14.82 37.53 9.26
CA PHE A 49 -15.35 36.20 9.60
C PHE A 49 -14.87 35.72 10.96
N LEU A 50 -13.61 35.98 11.32
CA LEU A 50 -13.06 35.64 12.63
C LEU A 50 -13.75 36.43 13.74
N LEU A 51 -13.96 37.73 13.56
CA LEU A 51 -14.70 38.59 14.50
C LEU A 51 -16.16 38.14 14.66
N LEU A 52 -16.84 37.79 13.57
CA LEU A 52 -18.22 37.27 13.58
C LEU A 52 -18.31 35.88 14.23
N SER A 53 -17.20 35.14 14.27
CA SER A 53 -17.14 33.81 14.91
C SER A 53 -16.97 33.90 16.43
N ILE A 54 -16.48 35.02 16.98
CA ILE A 54 -16.21 35.16 18.42
C ILE A 54 -17.45 34.85 19.27
N PRO A 55 -18.65 35.42 19.00
CA PRO A 55 -19.84 35.11 19.78
C PRO A 55 -20.21 33.62 19.74
N LEU A 56 -20.02 32.94 18.60
CA LEU A 56 -20.26 31.50 18.49
C LEU A 56 -19.29 30.67 19.34
N ILE A 57 -18.10 31.20 19.63
CA ILE A 57 -17.06 30.52 20.40
C ILE A 57 -17.24 30.74 21.91
N VAL A 58 -17.39 32.00 22.34
CA VAL A 58 -17.28 32.35 23.77
C VAL A 58 -18.60 32.42 24.51
N THR A 59 -19.74 32.45 23.81
CA THR A 59 -21.05 32.60 24.47
C THR A 59 -21.34 31.37 25.36
N PRO A 60 -21.50 31.55 26.67
CA PRO A 60 -21.90 30.47 27.57
C PRO A 60 -23.36 30.11 27.30
N LEU A 61 -23.64 28.81 27.25
CA LEU A 61 -24.97 28.29 26.95
C LEU A 61 -25.35 27.22 27.95
N GLU A 62 -26.65 27.08 28.21
CA GLU A 62 -27.17 25.94 28.95
C GLU A 62 -26.93 24.65 28.16
N VAL A 63 -26.81 23.52 28.86
CA VAL A 63 -26.45 22.22 28.25
C VAL A 63 -27.38 21.83 27.10
N TRP A 64 -28.69 22.07 27.21
CA TRP A 64 -29.65 21.76 26.15
C TRP A 64 -29.52 22.71 24.95
N GLN A 65 -29.20 23.99 25.17
CA GLN A 65 -28.97 24.98 24.11
C GLN A 65 -27.71 24.62 23.32
N GLN A 66 -26.63 24.28 24.04
CA GLN A 66 -25.41 23.76 23.43
C GLN A 66 -25.70 22.48 22.65
N GLY A 67 -26.48 21.56 23.21
CA GLY A 67 -26.90 20.32 22.54
C GLY A 67 -27.67 20.59 21.24
N ALA A 68 -28.58 21.57 21.23
CA ALA A 68 -29.31 21.95 20.02
C ALA A 68 -28.39 22.51 18.93
N ILE A 69 -27.44 23.39 19.30
CA ILE A 69 -26.44 23.95 18.38
C ILE A 69 -25.49 22.86 17.88
N ALA A 70 -25.08 21.94 18.75
CA ALA A 70 -24.27 20.78 18.39
C ALA A 70 -24.94 19.95 17.29
N VAL A 71 -26.20 19.58 17.48
CA VAL A 71 -27.00 18.84 16.50
C VAL A 71 -27.15 19.64 15.20
N PHE A 72 -27.48 20.93 15.28
CA PHE A 72 -27.59 21.80 14.11
C PHE A 72 -26.30 21.82 13.28
N PHE A 73 -25.15 22.03 13.91
CA PHE A 73 -23.87 22.06 13.21
C PHE A 73 -23.49 20.71 12.60
N ILE A 74 -23.76 19.59 13.30
CA ILE A 74 -23.54 18.25 12.75
C ILE A 74 -24.41 18.02 11.51
N ILE A 75 -25.70 18.36 11.57
CA ILE A 75 -26.62 18.24 10.42
C ILE A 75 -26.15 19.13 9.26
N LEU A 76 -25.77 20.37 9.54
CA LEU A 76 -25.23 21.28 8.53
C LEU A 76 -23.99 20.68 7.87
N GLY A 77 -23.06 20.13 8.67
CA GLY A 77 -21.89 19.42 8.18
C GLY A 77 -22.24 18.27 7.25
N GLN A 78 -23.20 17.42 7.64
CA GLN A 78 -23.66 16.31 6.81
C GLN A 78 -24.32 16.77 5.50
N VAL A 79 -25.08 17.86 5.53
CA VAL A 79 -25.69 18.45 4.32
C VAL A 79 -24.60 18.94 3.37
N LEU A 80 -23.54 19.58 3.88
CA LEU A 80 -22.41 20.04 3.07
C LEU A 80 -21.66 18.88 2.42
N VAL A 81 -21.38 17.80 3.16
CA VAL A 81 -20.72 16.61 2.58
C VAL A 81 -21.56 16.02 1.46
N LYS A 82 -22.88 15.83 1.69
CA LYS A 82 -23.78 15.32 0.64
C LYS A 82 -23.89 16.25 -0.57
N ALA A 83 -23.80 17.56 -0.35
CA ALA A 83 -23.79 18.54 -1.43
C ALA A 83 -22.49 18.46 -2.25
N GLU A 84 -21.35 18.27 -1.58
CA GLU A 84 -20.04 18.08 -2.23
C GLU A 84 -19.99 16.78 -3.03
N GLU A 85 -20.52 15.67 -2.50
CA GLU A 85 -20.58 14.38 -3.21
C GLU A 85 -21.42 14.43 -4.50
N GLN A 86 -22.41 15.33 -4.56
CA GLN A 86 -23.27 15.52 -5.72
C GLN A 86 -22.72 16.55 -6.72
N GLU A 87 -21.63 17.24 -6.36
CA GLU A 87 -21.05 18.30 -7.16
C GLU A 87 -19.94 17.76 -8.06
N SER A 88 -20.02 18.07 -9.35
CA SER A 88 -19.01 17.61 -10.32
C SER A 88 -17.90 18.64 -10.54
N SER A 89 -18.11 19.90 -10.13
CA SER A 89 -17.12 20.96 -10.27
C SER A 89 -16.08 20.92 -9.12
N PRO A 90 -14.77 20.74 -9.42
CA PRO A 90 -13.72 20.77 -8.42
C PRO A 90 -13.60 22.13 -7.70
N GLU A 91 -13.92 23.22 -8.39
CA GLU A 91 -13.85 24.58 -7.83
C GLU A 91 -14.92 24.78 -6.75
N ILE A 92 -16.14 24.30 -7.00
CA ILE A 92 -17.23 24.37 -6.01
C ILE A 92 -16.96 23.42 -4.84
N GLY A 93 -16.41 22.23 -5.11
CA GLY A 93 -15.92 21.31 -4.09
C GLY A 93 -14.91 21.96 -3.14
N GLN A 94 -14.00 22.78 -3.66
CA GLN A 94 -13.05 23.53 -2.84
C GLN A 94 -13.76 24.53 -1.91
N TYR A 95 -14.81 25.22 -2.36
CA TYR A 95 -15.57 26.13 -1.50
C TYR A 95 -16.29 25.39 -0.36
N TYR A 96 -16.86 24.20 -0.63
CA TYR A 96 -17.43 23.36 0.43
C TYR A 96 -16.37 22.93 1.45
N HIS A 97 -15.17 22.55 1.00
CA HIS A 97 -14.06 22.25 1.88
C HIS A 97 -13.68 23.44 2.77
N LEU A 98 -13.50 24.63 2.19
CA LEU A 98 -13.13 25.84 2.95
C LEU A 98 -14.20 26.25 3.97
N PHE A 99 -15.48 26.13 3.61
CA PHE A 99 -16.57 26.40 4.55
C PHE A 99 -16.61 25.36 5.69
N MET A 100 -16.34 24.09 5.38
CA MET A 100 -16.23 23.04 6.40
C MET A 100 -15.02 23.26 7.32
N VAL A 101 -13.87 23.71 6.79
CA VAL A 101 -12.70 24.10 7.59
C VAL A 101 -13.09 25.19 8.59
N TRP A 102 -13.78 26.24 8.13
CA TRP A 102 -14.25 27.30 9.03
C TRP A 102 -15.19 26.77 10.11
N LEU A 103 -16.20 25.97 9.73
CA LEU A 103 -17.18 25.41 10.67
C LEU A 103 -16.52 24.48 11.71
N SER A 104 -15.57 23.65 11.27
CA SER A 104 -14.78 22.81 12.16
C SER A 104 -13.91 23.65 13.10
N LEU A 105 -13.24 24.70 12.63
CA LEU A 105 -12.44 25.57 13.49
C LEU A 105 -13.29 26.31 14.54
N VAL A 106 -14.47 26.80 14.17
CA VAL A 106 -15.41 27.44 15.11
C VAL A 106 -15.79 26.48 16.24
N THR A 107 -16.20 25.25 15.92
CA THR A 107 -16.58 24.26 16.94
C THR A 107 -15.38 23.75 17.75
N THR A 108 -14.20 23.65 17.13
CA THR A 108 -12.93 23.33 17.81
C THR A 108 -12.56 24.38 18.85
N LEU A 109 -12.60 25.67 18.46
CA LEU A 109 -12.29 26.77 19.35
C LEU A 109 -13.33 26.94 20.45
N ARG A 110 -14.61 26.68 20.16
CA ARG A 110 -15.68 26.63 21.19
C ARG A 110 -15.42 25.52 22.21
N TYR A 111 -15.06 24.32 21.74
CA TYR A 111 -14.67 23.22 22.63
C TYR A 111 -13.43 23.57 23.46
N LEU A 112 -12.40 24.16 22.84
CA LEU A 112 -11.19 24.57 23.55
C LEU A 112 -11.49 25.65 24.61
N TYR A 113 -12.32 26.64 24.27
CA TYR A 113 -12.77 27.66 25.21
C TYR A 113 -13.52 27.04 26.39
N TYR A 114 -14.44 26.10 26.11
CA TYR A 114 -15.14 25.34 27.14
C TYR A 114 -14.16 24.56 28.03
N ARG A 115 -13.17 23.88 27.41
CA ARG A 115 -12.17 23.09 28.11
C ARG A 115 -11.39 23.93 29.12
N VAL A 116 -10.85 25.05 28.67
CA VAL A 116 -10.05 25.99 29.47
C VAL A 116 -10.87 26.67 30.56
N SER A 117 -12.11 27.07 30.26
CA SER A 117 -12.89 27.92 31.15
C SER A 117 -13.65 27.16 32.23
N TYR A 118 -14.06 25.91 31.97
CA TYR A 118 -15.03 25.22 32.83
C TYR A 118 -14.61 23.83 33.32
N THR A 119 -13.60 23.19 32.70
CA THR A 119 -13.40 21.74 32.90
C THR A 119 -11.98 21.31 33.27
N LEU A 120 -11.08 22.28 33.53
CA LEU A 120 -9.76 21.97 34.08
C LEU A 120 -9.89 21.56 35.54
N ASN A 121 -9.44 20.35 35.89
CA ASN A 121 -9.51 19.82 37.24
C ASN A 121 -8.14 19.89 37.92
N PHE A 122 -8.02 20.75 38.95
CA PHE A 122 -6.83 20.86 39.78
C PHE A 122 -7.11 20.62 41.27
N ASP A 123 -8.17 19.86 41.59
CA ASP A 123 -8.63 19.63 42.97
C ASP A 123 -7.55 18.94 43.83
N ASN A 124 -6.74 18.08 43.22
CA ASN A 124 -5.58 17.47 43.84
C ASN A 124 -4.46 17.25 42.81
N PHE A 125 -3.26 16.89 43.29
CA PHE A 125 -2.09 16.71 42.43
C PHE A 125 -2.28 15.63 41.36
N ILE A 126 -2.91 14.50 41.69
CA ILE A 126 -3.08 13.37 40.74
C ILE A 126 -4.06 13.77 39.62
N ASN A 127 -5.21 14.34 39.98
CA ASN A 127 -6.19 14.86 39.02
C ASN A 127 -5.59 16.00 38.18
N GLY A 128 -4.87 16.93 38.81
CA GLY A 128 -4.19 18.02 38.13
C GLY A 128 -3.15 17.55 37.11
N PHE A 129 -2.37 16.52 37.46
CA PHE A 129 -1.42 15.90 36.54
C PHE A 129 -2.12 15.20 35.37
N ALA A 130 -3.13 14.39 35.64
CA ALA A 130 -3.90 13.69 34.60
C ALA A 130 -4.64 14.66 33.68
N CYS A 131 -5.24 15.71 34.25
CA CYS A 131 -5.90 16.79 33.51
C CYS A 131 -4.91 17.54 32.60
N SER A 132 -3.73 17.91 33.13
CA SER A 132 -2.69 18.58 32.35
C SER A 132 -2.19 17.73 31.18
N LEU A 133 -2.02 16.42 31.41
CA LEU A 133 -1.59 15.48 30.37
C LEU A 133 -2.65 15.33 29.26
N LEU A 134 -3.93 15.17 29.64
CA LEU A 134 -5.04 15.12 28.70
C LEU A 134 -5.17 16.43 27.91
N PHE A 135 -5.09 17.57 28.59
CA PHE A 135 -5.18 18.88 27.96
C PHE A 135 -4.02 19.14 26.99
N ALA A 136 -2.79 18.76 27.34
CA ALA A 136 -1.65 18.84 26.43
C ALA A 136 -1.82 17.95 25.18
N ALA A 137 -2.39 16.75 25.34
CA ALA A 137 -2.74 15.87 24.24
C ALA A 137 -3.80 16.50 23.31
N GLU A 138 -4.86 17.09 23.88
CA GLU A 138 -5.89 17.83 23.15
C GLU A 138 -5.32 19.04 22.39
N LEU A 139 -4.45 19.83 23.02
CA LEU A 139 -3.78 20.96 22.37
C LEU A 139 -2.92 20.51 21.19
N TYR A 140 -2.21 19.40 21.33
CA TYR A 140 -1.46 18.82 20.22
C TYR A 140 -2.37 18.39 19.06
N ALA A 141 -3.49 17.71 19.36
CA ALA A 141 -4.45 17.30 18.32
C ALA A 141 -5.08 18.51 17.60
N ILE A 142 -5.40 19.58 18.33
CA ILE A 142 -5.90 20.83 17.76
C ILE A 142 -4.81 21.49 16.90
N LEU A 143 -3.56 21.51 17.36
CA LEU A 143 -2.44 22.04 16.58
C LEU A 143 -2.28 21.27 15.27
N THR A 144 -2.21 19.94 15.30
CA THR A 144 -2.07 19.13 14.07
C THR A 144 -3.26 19.28 13.14
N LEU A 145 -4.48 19.43 13.67
CA LEU A 145 -5.68 19.71 12.89
C LEU A 145 -5.54 21.04 12.12
N VAL A 146 -5.15 22.11 12.81
CA VAL A 146 -4.96 23.44 12.20
C VAL A 146 -3.85 23.41 11.14
N LEU A 147 -2.74 22.72 11.43
CA LEU A 147 -1.63 22.55 10.50
C LEU A 147 -2.05 21.76 9.24
N ALA A 148 -2.81 20.69 9.42
CA ALA A 148 -3.35 19.90 8.30
C ALA A 148 -4.31 20.75 7.44
N TYR A 149 -5.22 21.50 8.07
CA TYR A 149 -6.12 22.40 7.33
C TYR A 149 -5.37 23.44 6.52
N PHE A 150 -4.29 24.01 7.06
CA PHE A 150 -3.45 24.94 6.32
C PHE A 150 -2.86 24.30 5.05
N GLN A 151 -2.41 23.04 5.15
CA GLN A 151 -1.87 22.30 4.02
C GLN A 151 -2.95 21.95 2.98
N THR A 152 -4.20 21.75 3.39
CA THR A 152 -5.30 21.35 2.49
C THR A 152 -6.16 22.51 1.99
N LEU A 153 -5.89 23.76 2.37
CA LEU A 153 -6.65 24.94 1.89
C LEU A 153 -6.74 25.00 0.35
N LYS A 154 -5.68 24.54 -0.33
CA LYS A 154 -5.66 24.39 -1.78
C LYS A 154 -4.75 23.25 -2.18
N ILE A 155 -5.30 22.32 -2.94
CA ILE A 155 -4.56 21.21 -3.55
C ILE A 155 -4.11 21.65 -4.95
N LYS A 156 -2.82 21.51 -5.24
CA LYS A 156 -2.26 21.89 -6.54
C LYS A 156 -2.07 20.66 -7.41
N GLU A 157 -2.78 20.63 -8.53
CA GLU A 157 -2.59 19.65 -9.59
C GLU A 157 -1.62 20.21 -10.63
N ARG A 158 -0.63 19.42 -11.03
CA ARG A 158 0.33 19.79 -12.07
C ARG A 158 0.20 18.88 -13.28
N GLN A 159 0.30 19.49 -14.45
CA GLN A 159 0.46 18.76 -15.70
C GLN A 159 1.95 18.70 -16.08
N PRO A 160 2.40 17.61 -16.72
CA PRO A 160 3.76 17.52 -17.19
C PRO A 160 4.00 18.57 -18.29
N ILE A 161 5.21 19.10 -18.35
CA ILE A 161 5.63 19.97 -19.45
C ILE A 161 6.10 19.07 -20.59
N ASN A 162 5.50 19.23 -21.77
CA ASN A 162 5.83 18.40 -22.92
C ASN A 162 7.27 18.64 -23.38
N LEU A 163 8.17 17.73 -23.03
CA LEU A 163 9.58 17.81 -23.38
C LEU A 163 9.83 17.70 -24.89
N ALA A 164 8.94 17.02 -25.63
CA ALA A 164 9.05 16.88 -27.08
C ALA A 164 8.85 18.21 -27.83
N ALA A 165 8.33 19.26 -27.16
CA ALA A 165 8.28 20.60 -27.73
C ALA A 165 9.63 21.33 -27.69
N ILE A 166 10.63 20.76 -27.00
CA ILE A 166 11.97 21.33 -26.83
C ILE A 166 12.94 20.47 -27.67
N PRO A 167 13.81 21.08 -28.49
CA PRO A 167 14.86 20.35 -29.20
C PRO A 167 15.74 19.51 -28.26
N GLU A 168 16.05 18.25 -28.65
CA GLU A 168 16.78 17.28 -27.81
C GLU A 168 18.18 17.74 -27.39
N ASP A 169 18.84 18.57 -28.21
CA ASP A 169 20.14 19.16 -27.91
C ASP A 169 20.11 20.07 -26.67
N GLN A 170 18.96 20.71 -26.42
CA GLN A 170 18.73 21.60 -25.28
C GLN A 170 18.27 20.86 -24.02
N TRP A 171 18.04 19.55 -24.10
CA TRP A 171 17.67 18.77 -22.92
C TRP A 171 18.85 18.68 -21.94
N TYR A 172 18.55 18.77 -20.65
CA TYR A 172 19.54 18.63 -19.59
C TYR A 172 20.18 17.24 -19.64
N SER A 173 21.46 17.16 -19.30
CA SER A 173 22.10 15.87 -19.01
C SER A 173 21.63 15.34 -17.65
N VAL A 174 21.36 14.04 -17.55
CA VAL A 174 20.80 13.40 -16.35
C VAL A 174 21.67 12.24 -15.89
N ASP A 175 22.21 12.33 -14.68
CA ASP A 175 22.79 11.17 -14.01
C ASP A 175 21.71 10.46 -13.18
N ILE A 176 21.60 9.14 -13.31
CA ILE A 176 20.67 8.33 -12.51
C ILE A 176 21.49 7.60 -11.45
N TYR A 177 21.26 7.90 -10.18
CA TYR A 177 21.95 7.30 -9.05
C TYR A 177 21.09 6.25 -8.37
N ILE A 178 21.67 5.05 -8.21
CA ILE A 178 21.08 3.90 -7.53
C ILE A 178 21.97 3.52 -6.34
N PRO A 179 21.85 4.21 -5.19
CA PRO A 179 22.54 3.82 -3.96
C PRO A 179 22.10 2.44 -3.46
N THR A 180 23.09 1.65 -3.03
CA THR A 180 22.88 0.34 -2.44
C THR A 180 23.91 0.06 -1.34
N PHE A 181 23.54 -0.73 -0.33
CA PHE A 181 24.41 -1.12 0.78
C PHE A 181 24.49 -2.65 0.90
N ASN A 182 23.39 -3.31 1.25
CA ASN A 182 23.33 -4.75 1.53
C ASN A 182 22.27 -5.50 0.71
N GLU A 183 21.55 -4.80 -0.17
CA GLU A 183 20.46 -5.38 -0.95
C GLU A 183 20.96 -6.45 -1.93
N ASP A 184 20.12 -7.43 -2.23
CA ASP A 184 20.45 -8.49 -3.18
C ASP A 184 20.72 -7.91 -4.58
N VAL A 185 21.68 -8.48 -5.30
CA VAL A 185 22.09 -8.02 -6.64
C VAL A 185 20.91 -8.07 -7.62
N GLU A 186 20.02 -9.05 -7.50
CA GLU A 186 18.83 -9.13 -8.36
C GLU A 186 17.84 -7.98 -8.10
N ILE A 187 17.77 -7.44 -6.87
CA ILE A 187 16.96 -6.24 -6.58
C ILE A 187 17.58 -5.03 -7.30
N VAL A 188 18.89 -4.85 -7.18
CA VAL A 188 19.62 -3.75 -7.84
C VAL A 188 19.50 -3.88 -9.38
N ARG A 189 19.60 -5.11 -9.91
CA ARG A 189 19.52 -5.40 -11.35
C ARG A 189 18.22 -4.90 -11.96
N LYS A 190 17.08 -5.16 -11.32
CA LYS A 190 15.76 -4.72 -11.80
C LYS A 190 15.68 -3.20 -11.96
N THR A 191 16.14 -2.48 -10.94
CA THR A 191 16.13 -1.01 -10.94
C THR A 191 17.11 -0.43 -11.94
N ALA A 192 18.33 -0.99 -12.04
CA ALA A 192 19.33 -0.57 -13.03
C ALA A 192 18.86 -0.81 -14.47
N LEU A 193 18.29 -1.98 -14.75
CA LEU A 193 17.72 -2.33 -16.04
C LEU A 193 16.61 -1.35 -16.45
N ALA A 194 15.67 -1.07 -15.56
CA ALA A 194 14.59 -0.14 -15.81
C ALA A 194 15.09 1.32 -16.02
N ALA A 195 16.09 1.76 -15.25
CA ALA A 195 16.73 3.07 -15.43
C ALA A 195 17.41 3.20 -16.81
N LEU A 196 18.05 2.13 -17.29
CA LEU A 196 18.71 2.09 -18.59
C LEU A 196 17.71 2.21 -19.75
N VAL A 197 16.47 1.76 -19.59
CA VAL A 197 15.44 1.84 -20.66
C VAL A 197 14.51 3.05 -20.56
N CYS A 198 14.64 3.92 -19.54
CA CYS A 198 13.85 5.15 -19.45
C CYS A 198 13.96 5.98 -20.74
N ASP A 199 12.83 6.44 -21.31
CA ASP A 199 12.84 7.23 -22.54
C ASP A 199 13.53 8.57 -22.32
N TYR A 200 14.58 8.82 -23.11
CA TYR A 200 15.33 10.07 -23.11
C TYR A 200 16.24 10.18 -24.33
N ALA A 201 16.74 11.38 -24.62
CA ALA A 201 17.63 11.63 -25.74
C ALA A 201 18.93 10.78 -25.64
N PRO A 202 19.41 10.20 -26.75
CA PRO A 202 20.64 9.42 -26.77
C PRO A 202 21.84 10.19 -26.20
N GLY A 203 22.63 9.55 -25.34
CA GLY A 203 23.82 10.16 -24.73
C GLY A 203 23.56 11.23 -23.66
N LYS A 204 22.29 11.57 -23.37
CA LYS A 204 21.93 12.58 -22.35
C LYS A 204 21.60 11.98 -20.98
N LYS A 205 21.69 10.66 -20.81
CA LYS A 205 21.52 10.00 -19.52
C LYS A 205 22.66 9.02 -19.22
N THR A 206 23.01 8.85 -17.96
CA THR A 206 24.01 7.86 -17.51
C THR A 206 23.59 7.25 -16.18
N VAL A 207 23.64 5.92 -16.08
CA VAL A 207 23.19 5.18 -14.88
C VAL A 207 24.38 4.76 -14.03
N TYR A 208 24.34 5.10 -12.75
CA TYR A 208 25.35 4.79 -11.75
C TYR A 208 24.78 3.96 -10.61
N VAL A 209 25.38 2.80 -10.35
CA VAL A 209 25.12 1.99 -9.15
C VAL A 209 26.15 2.40 -8.09
N LEU A 210 25.67 3.06 -7.02
CA LEU A 210 26.54 3.59 -5.96
C LEU A 210 26.62 2.57 -4.81
N ASP A 211 27.66 1.74 -4.79
CA ASP A 211 27.83 0.65 -3.84
C ASP A 211 28.57 1.10 -2.56
N ASP A 212 27.82 1.17 -1.46
CA ASP A 212 28.33 1.47 -0.12
C ASP A 212 28.63 0.19 0.71
N GLY A 213 28.43 -1.00 0.13
CA GLY A 213 28.70 -2.31 0.73
C GLY A 213 30.19 -2.63 0.83
N ARG A 214 30.91 -1.94 1.72
CA ARG A 214 32.37 -1.97 1.83
C ARG A 214 32.88 -3.18 2.64
N PRO A 215 33.51 -4.21 2.01
CA PRO A 215 34.11 -5.31 2.75
C PRO A 215 35.22 -4.85 3.71
N GLU A 216 35.98 -3.81 3.34
CA GLU A 216 37.08 -3.24 4.13
C GLU A 216 36.61 -2.56 5.44
N ARG A 217 35.29 -2.47 5.68
CA ARG A 217 34.74 -2.07 6.99
C ARG A 217 34.84 -3.19 8.03
N TYR A 218 34.92 -4.44 7.58
CA TYR A 218 34.98 -5.62 8.42
C TYR A 218 36.41 -6.15 8.47
N LYS A 219 36.77 -6.78 9.59
CA LYS A 219 38.02 -7.53 9.67
C LYS A 219 37.96 -8.75 8.73
N PRO A 220 39.08 -9.21 8.15
CA PRO A 220 39.08 -10.33 7.19
C PRO A 220 38.51 -11.65 7.72
N ASP A 221 38.55 -11.87 9.04
CA ASP A 221 37.97 -13.04 9.73
C ASP A 221 36.45 -12.93 9.93
N ASN A 222 35.85 -11.76 9.72
CA ASN A 222 34.42 -11.56 9.84
C ASN A 222 33.69 -12.13 8.61
N PRO A 223 32.64 -12.94 8.76
CA PRO A 223 31.89 -13.51 7.63
C PRO A 223 31.30 -12.44 6.69
N ASN A 224 31.06 -11.23 7.19
CA ASN A 224 30.60 -10.12 6.35
C ASN A 224 31.66 -9.64 5.37
N TYR A 225 32.95 -9.81 5.65
CA TYR A 225 34.03 -9.41 4.73
C TYR A 225 33.88 -10.14 3.38
N GLU A 226 33.86 -11.47 3.39
CA GLU A 226 33.71 -12.26 2.17
C GLU A 226 32.31 -12.09 1.54
N LYS A 227 31.25 -11.93 2.36
CA LYS A 227 29.91 -11.63 1.86
C LYS A 227 29.87 -10.34 1.02
N PHE A 228 30.37 -9.23 1.56
CA PHE A 228 30.36 -7.95 0.84
C PHE A 228 31.36 -7.94 -0.32
N ARG A 229 32.48 -8.66 -0.21
CA ARG A 229 33.44 -8.83 -1.30
C ARG A 229 32.83 -9.58 -2.48
N GLY A 230 32.18 -10.72 -2.23
CA GLY A 230 31.47 -11.49 -3.26
C GLY A 230 30.36 -10.68 -3.91
N ARG A 231 29.51 -10.04 -3.10
CA ARG A 231 28.44 -9.16 -3.59
C ARG A 231 28.97 -8.02 -4.46
N ARG A 232 30.07 -7.38 -4.08
CA ARG A 232 30.68 -6.30 -4.85
C ARG A 232 31.15 -6.76 -6.23
N GLU A 233 31.72 -7.95 -6.31
CA GLU A 233 32.11 -8.57 -7.57
C GLU A 233 30.91 -8.89 -8.47
N GLU A 234 29.83 -9.42 -7.89
CA GLU A 234 28.58 -9.67 -8.60
C GLU A 234 27.95 -8.37 -9.13
N LEU A 235 27.92 -7.30 -8.32
CA LEU A 235 27.47 -5.98 -8.75
C LEU A 235 28.31 -5.44 -9.91
N ARG A 236 29.64 -5.57 -9.84
CA ARG A 236 30.54 -5.13 -10.91
C ARG A 236 30.22 -5.85 -12.22
N ARG A 237 30.10 -7.17 -12.20
CA ARG A 237 29.74 -7.99 -13.38
C ARG A 237 28.37 -7.61 -13.93
N MET A 238 27.38 -7.47 -13.06
CA MET A 238 26.05 -7.01 -13.45
C MET A 238 26.10 -5.65 -14.14
N CYS A 239 26.89 -4.70 -13.62
CA CYS A 239 27.04 -3.38 -14.22
C CYS A 239 27.72 -3.44 -15.60
N GLU A 240 28.77 -4.26 -15.74
CA GLU A 240 29.45 -4.51 -17.02
C GLU A 240 28.51 -5.16 -18.05
N GLU A 241 27.71 -6.15 -17.64
CA GLU A 241 26.72 -6.82 -18.48
C GLU A 241 25.61 -5.87 -18.97
N LEU A 242 25.08 -5.03 -18.08
CA LEU A 242 23.99 -4.11 -18.39
C LEU A 242 24.47 -2.82 -19.08
N GLY A 243 25.75 -2.47 -18.96
CA GLY A 243 26.30 -1.21 -19.45
C GLY A 243 26.02 0.00 -18.54
N CYS A 244 25.87 -0.22 -17.23
CA CYS A 244 25.83 0.86 -16.23
C CYS A 244 27.16 0.98 -15.47
N ILE A 245 27.36 2.08 -14.74
CA ILE A 245 28.63 2.37 -14.09
C ILE A 245 28.56 1.97 -12.61
N HIS A 246 29.42 1.04 -12.19
CA HIS A 246 29.63 0.71 -10.79
C HIS A 246 30.55 1.74 -10.12
N MET A 247 30.08 2.40 -9.07
CA MET A 247 30.85 3.39 -8.32
C MET A 247 30.93 3.02 -6.84
N THR A 248 32.13 3.14 -6.28
CA THR A 248 32.40 2.92 -4.85
C THR A 248 33.10 4.15 -4.24
N ARG A 249 33.26 4.12 -2.92
CA ARG A 249 34.01 5.12 -2.16
C ARG A 249 34.83 4.48 -1.04
N ASP A 250 35.78 5.25 -0.52
CA ASP A 250 36.81 4.74 0.39
C ASP A 250 36.40 4.73 1.87
N ASN A 251 35.22 5.29 2.21
CA ASN A 251 34.68 5.35 3.57
C ASN A 251 33.16 5.08 3.60
N ASN A 252 32.56 4.94 4.78
CA ASN A 252 31.10 4.79 4.97
C ASN A 252 30.49 5.97 5.75
N GLU A 253 31.09 7.16 5.68
CA GLU A 253 30.61 8.32 6.42
C GLU A 253 29.23 8.75 5.90
N HIS A 254 28.32 9.12 6.81
CA HIS A 254 27.00 9.65 6.47
C HIS A 254 26.11 8.77 5.55
N ALA A 255 26.35 7.45 5.51
CA ALA A 255 25.52 6.46 4.83
C ALA A 255 25.12 6.89 3.38
N LYS A 256 23.82 6.81 3.04
CA LYS A 256 23.28 7.15 1.72
C LYS A 256 23.59 8.59 1.30
N ALA A 257 23.44 9.56 2.20
CA ALA A 257 23.74 10.97 1.94
C ALA A 257 25.21 11.16 1.52
N GLY A 258 26.14 10.56 2.27
CA GLY A 258 27.57 10.61 1.97
C GLY A 258 27.93 9.92 0.65
N ASN A 259 27.25 8.81 0.33
CA ASN A 259 27.41 8.10 -0.94
C ASN A 259 27.00 8.99 -2.14
N ILE A 260 25.81 9.61 -2.08
CA ILE A 260 25.32 10.53 -3.11
C ILE A 260 26.22 11.77 -3.23
N ASN A 261 26.63 12.36 -2.11
CA ASN A 261 27.52 13.52 -2.12
C ASN A 261 28.87 13.22 -2.75
N THR A 262 29.43 12.02 -2.51
CA THR A 262 30.66 11.59 -3.17
C THR A 262 30.46 11.50 -4.69
N ALA A 263 29.33 10.96 -5.14
CA ALA A 263 29.00 10.86 -6.55
C ALA A 263 28.80 12.23 -7.22
N PHE A 264 28.18 13.20 -6.53
CA PHE A 264 28.03 14.56 -7.06
C PHE A 264 29.36 15.18 -7.50
N HIS A 265 30.47 14.90 -6.81
CA HIS A 265 31.77 15.45 -7.21
C HIS A 265 32.49 14.66 -8.32
N LYS A 266 31.97 13.49 -8.71
CA LYS A 266 32.62 12.57 -9.66
C LYS A 266 31.88 12.43 -11.00
N THR A 267 30.63 12.89 -11.10
CA THR A 267 29.83 12.78 -12.34
C THR A 267 29.56 14.14 -12.99
N GLY A 268 29.04 14.15 -14.23
CA GLY A 268 28.91 15.37 -15.06
C GLY A 268 27.50 15.88 -15.29
N GLY A 269 26.44 15.17 -14.90
CA GLY A 269 25.05 15.51 -15.21
C GLY A 269 24.58 16.83 -14.57
N ASP A 270 23.80 17.60 -15.30
CA ASP A 270 23.15 18.84 -14.82
C ASP A 270 22.11 18.54 -13.73
N LEU A 271 21.35 17.47 -13.97
CA LEU A 271 20.30 16.95 -13.10
C LEU A 271 20.67 15.54 -12.64
N VAL A 272 20.21 15.18 -11.45
CA VAL A 272 20.43 13.86 -10.87
C VAL A 272 19.09 13.25 -10.49
N MET A 273 18.77 12.10 -11.05
CA MET A 273 17.64 11.27 -10.62
C MET A 273 18.11 10.31 -9.54
N ILE A 274 17.49 10.35 -8.37
CA ILE A 274 17.85 9.49 -7.22
C ILE A 274 16.78 8.41 -7.07
N LEU A 275 17.22 7.15 -7.11
CA LEU A 275 16.39 5.97 -6.92
C LEU A 275 16.97 5.10 -5.82
N ASP A 276 16.15 4.75 -4.82
CA ASP A 276 16.46 3.60 -3.99
C ASP A 276 16.57 2.34 -4.87
N CYS A 277 17.46 1.42 -4.51
CA CYS A 277 17.74 0.24 -5.35
C CYS A 277 16.55 -0.71 -5.51
N ASP A 278 15.49 -0.57 -4.71
CA ASP A 278 14.22 -1.27 -4.81
C ASP A 278 13.10 -0.44 -5.44
N HIS A 279 13.38 0.77 -5.95
CA HIS A 279 12.40 1.62 -6.65
C HIS A 279 12.61 1.56 -8.16
N ILE A 280 11.90 0.64 -8.81
CA ILE A 280 12.01 0.38 -10.25
C ILE A 280 11.28 1.49 -11.02
N PRO A 281 11.95 2.31 -11.85
CA PRO A 281 11.31 3.41 -12.56
C PRO A 281 10.50 2.94 -13.78
N SER A 282 9.39 3.62 -14.02
CA SER A 282 8.66 3.55 -15.29
C SER A 282 9.47 4.18 -16.42
N ARG A 283 9.24 3.68 -17.64
CA ARG A 283 9.94 4.13 -18.85
C ARG A 283 9.81 5.63 -19.08
N GLN A 284 8.66 6.22 -18.76
CA GLN A 284 8.34 7.62 -19.03
C GLN A 284 8.84 8.62 -17.96
N PHE A 285 9.55 8.17 -16.92
CA PHE A 285 9.88 9.01 -15.75
C PHE A 285 10.55 10.34 -16.12
N LEU A 286 11.60 10.31 -16.94
CA LEU A 286 12.34 11.52 -17.32
C LEU A 286 11.49 12.44 -18.21
N MET A 287 10.76 11.88 -19.18
CA MET A 287 9.89 12.63 -20.08
C MET A 287 8.81 13.45 -19.34
N HIS A 288 8.36 12.98 -18.18
CA HIS A 288 7.35 13.67 -17.37
C HIS A 288 7.92 14.65 -16.33
N THR A 289 9.22 14.58 -16.02
CA THR A 289 9.80 15.33 -14.89
C THR A 289 10.77 16.42 -15.32
N ILE A 290 11.57 16.21 -16.38
CA ILE A 290 12.65 17.13 -16.74
C ILE A 290 12.14 18.51 -17.17
N GLY A 291 10.98 18.58 -17.84
CA GLY A 291 10.43 19.85 -18.32
C GLY A 291 10.17 20.89 -17.22
N PHE A 292 9.98 20.48 -15.96
CA PHE A 292 9.81 21.40 -14.83
C PHE A 292 11.06 22.22 -14.50
N PHE A 293 12.25 21.75 -14.90
CA PHE A 293 13.52 22.46 -14.69
C PHE A 293 13.74 23.61 -15.68
N ASN A 294 12.79 23.88 -16.57
CA ASN A 294 12.77 25.11 -17.36
C ASN A 294 12.60 26.35 -16.48
N ASP A 295 11.94 26.24 -15.31
CA ASP A 295 12.05 27.27 -14.27
C ASP A 295 13.42 27.11 -13.59
N PRO A 296 14.36 28.07 -13.74
CA PRO A 296 15.68 27.98 -13.17
C PRO A 296 15.67 27.97 -11.64
N LYS A 297 14.55 28.35 -10.99
CA LYS A 297 14.42 28.27 -9.52
C LYS A 297 14.03 26.87 -9.04
N VAL A 298 13.57 25.98 -9.90
CA VAL A 298 13.22 24.61 -9.50
C VAL A 298 14.50 23.86 -9.15
N SER A 299 14.60 23.46 -7.88
CA SER A 299 15.71 22.66 -7.35
C SER A 299 15.44 21.17 -7.43
N PHE A 300 14.19 20.71 -7.28
CA PHE A 300 13.87 19.30 -7.43
C PHE A 300 12.40 19.08 -7.81
N VAL A 301 12.15 17.92 -8.41
CA VAL A 301 10.84 17.36 -8.74
C VAL A 301 10.68 16.04 -8.00
N GLN A 302 9.68 15.93 -7.14
CA GLN A 302 9.34 14.72 -6.39
C GLN A 302 8.11 14.04 -7.00
N THR A 303 8.14 12.71 -7.09
CA THR A 303 7.00 11.89 -7.51
C THR A 303 6.54 10.99 -6.36
N PRO A 304 5.30 10.47 -6.37
CA PRO A 304 4.83 9.49 -5.40
C PRO A 304 5.75 8.28 -5.27
N HIS A 305 5.82 7.70 -4.06
CA HIS A 305 6.30 6.33 -3.86
C HIS A 305 5.11 5.40 -3.82
N TRP A 306 5.12 4.39 -4.67
CA TRP A 306 4.13 3.34 -4.69
C TRP A 306 4.81 2.00 -4.47
N PHE A 307 4.17 1.16 -3.66
CA PHE A 307 4.69 -0.15 -3.29
C PHE A 307 3.80 -1.23 -3.87
N TYR A 308 4.39 -2.22 -4.53
CA TYR A 308 3.61 -3.27 -5.20
C TYR A 308 3.31 -4.48 -4.31
N ASN A 309 4.02 -4.60 -3.18
CA ASN A 309 3.74 -5.59 -2.15
C ASN A 309 2.91 -4.98 -1.01
N PRO A 310 2.03 -5.78 -0.39
CA PRO A 310 1.25 -5.32 0.75
C PRO A 310 2.17 -5.03 1.94
N ASP A 311 1.91 -3.92 2.63
CA ASP A 311 2.59 -3.62 3.88
C ASP A 311 2.11 -4.60 5.00
N PRO A 312 2.82 -4.65 6.15
CA PRO A 312 2.43 -5.53 7.25
C PRO A 312 1.01 -5.31 7.78
N PHE A 313 0.43 -4.11 7.66
CA PHE A 313 -0.94 -3.85 8.10
C PHE A 313 -1.95 -4.52 7.16
N GLU A 314 -1.80 -4.31 5.85
CA GLU A 314 -2.66 -4.97 4.85
C GLU A 314 -2.56 -6.50 4.96
N ARG A 315 -1.32 -7.02 5.02
CA ARG A 315 -1.08 -8.46 5.11
C ARG A 315 -1.65 -9.04 6.39
N ASN A 316 -1.32 -8.46 7.55
CA ASN A 316 -1.62 -9.09 8.83
C ASN A 316 -3.09 -8.98 9.22
N LEU A 317 -3.78 -7.91 8.77
CA LEU A 317 -5.23 -7.72 8.94
C LEU A 317 -6.07 -8.27 7.77
N VAL A 318 -5.43 -8.86 6.76
CA VAL A 318 -6.07 -9.52 5.61
C VAL A 318 -7.12 -8.61 4.98
N THR A 319 -6.72 -7.39 4.62
CA THR A 319 -7.62 -6.37 4.06
C THR A 319 -7.84 -6.55 2.57
N GLY A 320 -6.90 -7.21 1.88
CA GLY A 320 -7.02 -7.62 0.47
C GLY A 320 -7.13 -6.44 -0.49
N GLY A 321 -6.31 -5.41 -0.31
CA GLY A 321 -6.32 -4.20 -1.14
C GLY A 321 -7.50 -3.25 -0.93
N ARG A 322 -8.44 -3.56 -0.03
CA ARG A 322 -9.62 -2.69 0.24
C ARG A 322 -9.26 -1.38 0.94
N ILE A 323 -8.18 -1.40 1.71
CA ILE A 323 -7.73 -0.24 2.48
C ILE A 323 -6.55 0.38 1.75
N PRO A 324 -6.60 1.68 1.39
CA PRO A 324 -5.47 2.39 0.82
C PRO A 324 -4.22 2.27 1.71
N VAL A 325 -3.06 2.11 1.10
CA VAL A 325 -1.80 1.98 1.83
C VAL A 325 -1.47 3.28 2.56
N GLY A 326 -0.83 3.18 3.74
CA GLY A 326 -0.74 4.30 4.68
C GLY A 326 -0.04 5.56 4.16
N ASN A 327 0.84 5.44 3.15
CA ASN A 327 1.54 6.57 2.54
C ASN A 327 0.72 7.30 1.46
N GLU A 328 -0.45 6.80 1.04
CA GLU A 328 -1.26 7.44 0.01
C GLU A 328 -1.76 8.82 0.44
N LEU A 329 -2.27 8.97 1.67
CA LEU A 329 -2.69 10.28 2.19
C LEU A 329 -1.59 11.34 2.05
N PHE A 330 -0.36 10.93 2.33
CA PHE A 330 0.79 11.80 2.24
C PHE A 330 1.10 12.22 0.80
N TYR A 331 1.18 11.27 -0.13
CA TYR A 331 1.54 11.53 -1.52
C TYR A 331 0.38 12.16 -2.31
N LYS A 332 -0.84 11.64 -2.20
CA LYS A 332 -2.00 12.06 -2.98
C LYS A 332 -2.68 13.33 -2.49
N VAL A 333 -2.36 13.80 -1.28
CA VAL A 333 -2.99 15.00 -0.71
C VAL A 333 -1.96 15.95 -0.12
N LEU A 334 -1.21 15.52 0.90
CA LEU A 334 -0.38 16.45 1.67
C LEU A 334 0.76 17.05 0.84
N GLN A 335 1.41 16.26 -0.02
CA GLN A 335 2.47 16.76 -0.90
C GLN A 335 1.96 17.77 -1.93
N LYS A 336 0.75 17.59 -2.45
CA LYS A 336 0.12 18.54 -3.39
C LYS A 336 -0.29 19.83 -2.69
N GLY A 337 -0.78 19.73 -1.45
CA GLY A 337 -1.02 20.87 -0.57
C GLY A 337 0.26 21.64 -0.25
N ASN A 338 1.35 20.93 0.05
CA ASN A 338 2.65 21.53 0.28
C ASN A 338 3.24 22.16 -1.00
N ASP A 339 3.02 21.56 -2.18
CA ASP A 339 3.46 22.12 -3.47
C ASP A 339 2.77 23.45 -3.80
N PHE A 340 1.52 23.64 -3.37
CA PHE A 340 0.85 24.94 -3.46
C PHE A 340 1.63 26.03 -2.72
N TRP A 341 2.18 25.71 -1.54
CA TRP A 341 2.94 26.61 -0.68
C TRP A 341 4.45 26.65 -0.97
N ASN A 342 4.92 26.00 -2.05
CA ASN A 342 6.35 25.82 -2.34
C ASN A 342 7.12 25.17 -1.17
N ALA A 343 6.55 24.12 -0.61
CA ALA A 343 7.05 23.40 0.54
C ALA A 343 7.00 21.87 0.36
N ALA A 344 6.79 21.39 -0.87
CA ALA A 344 6.84 19.96 -1.15
C ALA A 344 8.27 19.48 -0.89
N PHE A 345 8.43 18.47 -0.04
CA PHE A 345 9.76 18.03 0.38
C PHE A 345 10.23 16.81 -0.40
N PHE A 346 11.55 16.69 -0.49
CA PHE A 346 12.27 15.56 -1.07
C PHE A 346 12.13 14.35 -0.12
N CYS A 347 11.78 13.20 -0.68
CA CYS A 347 11.54 11.94 0.04
C CYS A 347 12.64 10.89 -0.20
N GLY A 348 13.84 11.32 -0.58
CA GLY A 348 15.02 10.45 -0.66
C GLY A 348 15.12 9.58 -1.93
N SER A 349 14.03 9.41 -2.67
CA SER A 349 13.96 8.58 -3.88
C SER A 349 12.83 9.02 -4.78
N ALA A 350 12.79 8.52 -6.02
CA ALA A 350 11.79 8.89 -7.03
C ALA A 350 11.73 10.41 -7.24
N ALA A 351 12.91 11.02 -7.32
CA ALA A 351 13.03 12.47 -7.48
C ALA A 351 14.19 12.80 -8.42
N VAL A 352 14.05 13.93 -9.12
CA VAL A 352 15.14 14.56 -9.85
C VAL A 352 15.55 15.80 -9.10
N ILE A 353 16.85 16.03 -8.91
CA ILE A 353 17.41 17.19 -8.25
C ILE A 353 18.37 17.92 -9.19
N ARG A 354 18.35 19.25 -9.17
CA ARG A 354 19.34 20.07 -9.84
C ARG A 354 20.63 20.06 -9.04
N LYS A 355 21.68 19.51 -9.64
CA LYS A 355 22.94 19.25 -8.97
C LYS A 355 23.61 20.52 -8.43
N THR A 356 23.60 21.59 -9.21
CA THR A 356 24.18 22.88 -8.81
C THR A 356 23.53 23.43 -7.54
N HIS A 357 22.19 23.39 -7.45
CA HIS A 357 21.47 23.84 -6.26
C HIS A 357 21.76 22.96 -5.04
N ALA A 358 21.87 21.64 -5.23
CA ALA A 358 22.24 20.72 -4.15
C ALA A 358 23.64 21.07 -3.60
N LEU A 359 24.63 21.29 -4.48
CA LEU A 359 25.98 21.66 -4.08
C LEU A 359 26.04 23.00 -3.33
N GLU A 360 25.20 23.98 -3.71
CA GLU A 360 25.12 25.29 -3.01
C GLU A 360 24.64 25.20 -1.55
N VAL A 361 23.93 24.13 -1.18
CA VAL A 361 23.51 23.85 0.21
C VAL A 361 24.41 22.82 0.91
N GLY A 362 25.55 22.46 0.30
CA GLY A 362 26.51 21.50 0.84
C GLY A 362 26.22 20.04 0.46
N GLY A 363 25.42 19.81 -0.59
CA GLY A 363 24.95 18.49 -1.00
C GLY A 363 23.67 18.05 -0.29
N ILE A 364 23.44 16.73 -0.26
CA ILE A 364 22.44 16.10 0.58
C ILE A 364 22.86 16.26 2.05
N ALA A 365 21.95 16.70 2.91
CA ALA A 365 22.21 16.94 4.33
C ALA A 365 22.71 15.67 5.05
N VAL A 366 23.49 15.83 6.12
CA VAL A 366 24.17 14.72 6.80
C VAL A 366 24.00 14.71 8.31
N GLU A 367 23.35 15.76 8.84
CA GLU A 367 23.20 16.02 10.27
C GLU A 367 22.04 15.26 10.90
N THR A 368 21.07 14.83 10.09
CA THR A 368 19.88 14.10 10.54
C THR A 368 19.75 12.78 9.76
N VAL A 369 18.98 11.85 10.31
CA VAL A 369 18.75 10.54 9.66
C VAL A 369 17.63 10.57 8.60
N THR A 370 17.05 11.74 8.38
CA THR A 370 16.11 12.05 7.29
C THR A 370 16.73 13.16 6.46
N GLU A 371 17.84 12.81 5.81
CA GLU A 371 18.66 13.73 5.02
C GLU A 371 17.87 14.44 3.93
N ASP A 372 16.86 13.75 3.41
CA ASP A 372 16.03 14.14 2.29
C ASP A 372 15.17 15.38 2.61
N CYS A 373 14.34 15.29 3.65
CA CYS A 373 13.50 16.38 4.12
C CYS A 373 14.37 17.57 4.59
N HIS A 374 15.50 17.28 5.24
CA HIS A 374 16.44 18.31 5.69
C HIS A 374 17.08 19.05 4.52
N THR A 375 17.45 18.34 3.45
CA THR A 375 17.96 18.95 2.21
C THR A 375 16.91 19.86 1.57
N ALA A 376 15.66 19.42 1.49
CA ALA A 376 14.57 20.25 0.96
C ALA A 376 14.40 21.54 1.78
N LEU A 377 14.48 21.46 3.11
CA LEU A 377 14.40 22.64 3.99
C LEU A 377 15.53 23.63 3.68
N ARG A 378 16.76 23.14 3.47
CA ARG A 378 17.91 24.00 3.10
C ARG A 378 17.73 24.67 1.75
N LEU A 379 17.25 23.93 0.75
CA LEU A 379 16.98 24.46 -0.59
C LEU A 379 15.90 25.53 -0.56
N HIS A 380 14.80 25.30 0.16
CA HIS A 380 13.75 26.31 0.34
C HIS A 380 14.24 27.53 1.12
N SER A 381 15.11 27.34 2.13
CA SER A 381 15.74 28.43 2.88
C SER A 381 16.69 29.28 2.01
N LYS A 382 17.20 28.74 0.89
CA LYS A 382 17.94 29.50 -0.13
C LYS A 382 17.03 30.24 -1.13
N GLY A 383 15.72 30.02 -1.08
CA GLY A 383 14.74 30.64 -1.97
C GLY A 383 14.45 29.86 -3.26
N TYR A 384 14.90 28.60 -3.36
CA TYR A 384 14.55 27.72 -4.46
C TYR A 384 13.12 27.21 -4.36
N LYS A 385 12.67 26.56 -5.43
CA LYS A 385 11.34 25.96 -5.56
C LYS A 385 11.39 24.44 -5.67
N SER A 386 10.40 23.80 -5.09
CA SER A 386 10.09 22.38 -5.29
C SER A 386 8.95 22.21 -6.28
N VAL A 387 8.88 21.04 -6.90
CA VAL A 387 7.71 20.57 -7.65
C VAL A 387 7.30 19.20 -7.12
N TYR A 388 6.03 19.03 -6.83
CA TYR A 388 5.44 17.70 -6.66
C TYR A 388 4.59 17.33 -7.88
N TYR A 389 4.83 16.16 -8.47
CA TYR A 389 4.08 15.66 -9.62
C TYR A 389 3.43 14.31 -9.29
N ASP A 390 2.10 14.32 -9.14
CA ASP A 390 1.29 13.18 -8.70
C ASP A 390 1.04 12.13 -9.82
N LYS A 391 2.12 11.56 -10.36
CA LYS A 391 2.08 10.37 -11.23
C LYS A 391 2.95 9.29 -10.59
N ILE A 392 2.37 8.12 -10.32
CA ILE A 392 3.15 6.96 -9.87
C ILE A 392 4.05 6.55 -11.03
N MET A 393 5.36 6.69 -10.83
CA MET A 393 6.37 6.39 -11.85
C MET A 393 7.51 5.52 -11.32
N VAL A 394 7.37 5.01 -10.09
CA VAL A 394 8.27 4.00 -9.51
C VAL A 394 7.45 2.89 -8.86
N ALA A 395 7.91 1.65 -8.98
CA ALA A 395 7.40 0.49 -8.26
C ALA A 395 8.42 0.08 -7.19
N GLY A 396 8.07 0.32 -5.94
CA GLY A 396 8.90 0.07 -4.75
C GLY A 396 8.53 -1.21 -3.99
N LEU A 397 9.40 -1.60 -3.06
CA LEU A 397 9.12 -2.63 -2.05
C LEU A 397 8.83 -2.01 -0.67
N ALA A 398 7.66 -2.31 -0.11
CA ALA A 398 7.34 -2.09 1.29
C ALA A 398 8.09 -3.11 2.18
N PRO A 399 8.32 -2.81 3.47
CA PRO A 399 8.99 -3.73 4.39
C PRO A 399 8.26 -5.08 4.53
N ASP A 400 8.99 -6.18 4.38
CA ASP A 400 8.42 -7.54 4.42
C ASP A 400 8.00 -7.99 5.83
N THR A 401 8.50 -7.39 6.89
CA THR A 401 8.16 -7.79 8.27
C THR A 401 7.66 -6.60 9.05
N PHE A 402 6.80 -6.86 10.04
CA PHE A 402 6.30 -5.83 10.92
C PHE A 402 7.44 -5.15 11.69
N SER A 403 8.42 -5.90 12.16
CA SER A 403 9.61 -5.36 12.84
C SER A 403 10.45 -4.43 11.94
N SER A 404 10.60 -4.77 10.65
CA SER A 404 11.30 -3.91 9.68
C SER A 404 10.53 -2.63 9.40
N TYR A 405 9.20 -2.72 9.31
CA TYR A 405 8.32 -1.56 9.19
C TYR A 405 8.43 -0.62 10.39
N VAL A 406 8.37 -1.16 11.61
CA VAL A 406 8.60 -0.38 12.85
C VAL A 406 9.97 0.30 12.82
N GLY A 407 11.03 -0.41 12.41
CA GLY A 407 12.37 0.15 12.27
C GLY A 407 12.45 1.33 11.30
N GLN A 408 11.73 1.26 10.17
CA GLN A 408 11.65 2.36 9.20
C GLN A 408 10.91 3.57 9.78
N GLN A 409 9.73 3.37 10.38
CA GLN A 409 8.93 4.45 10.96
C GLN A 409 9.64 5.15 12.12
N VAL A 410 10.32 4.38 12.99
CA VAL A 410 11.13 4.93 14.09
C VAL A 410 12.27 5.81 13.58
N ARG A 411 12.87 5.45 12.44
CA ARG A 411 13.92 6.27 11.79
C ARG A 411 13.35 7.61 11.33
N TRP A 412 12.19 7.60 10.68
CA TRP A 412 11.51 8.81 10.22
C TRP A 412 11.09 9.70 11.39
N ALA A 413 10.49 9.11 12.43
CA ALA A 413 10.14 9.82 13.66
C ALA A 413 11.35 10.52 14.29
N ARG A 414 12.47 9.81 14.40
CA ARG A 414 13.72 10.39 14.91
C ARG A 414 14.20 11.55 14.05
N GLY A 415 14.29 11.36 12.74
CA GLY A 415 14.84 12.37 11.82
C GLY A 415 14.00 13.64 11.80
N MET A 416 12.68 13.52 11.75
CA MET A 416 11.77 14.67 11.83
C MET A 416 11.90 15.42 13.16
N ALA A 417 12.02 14.70 14.28
CA ALA A 417 12.26 15.30 15.59
C ALA A 417 13.63 16.00 15.68
N GLN A 418 14.67 15.43 15.06
CA GLN A 418 15.99 16.06 14.96
C GLN A 418 15.90 17.38 14.17
N ILE A 419 15.20 17.40 13.03
CA ILE A 419 14.98 18.64 12.25
C ILE A 419 14.21 19.65 13.09
N LEU A 420 13.12 19.25 13.77
CA LEU A 420 12.35 20.14 14.65
C LEU A 420 13.25 20.79 15.71
N ARG A 421 14.13 19.99 16.32
CA ARG A 421 15.01 20.43 17.41
C ARG A 421 16.19 21.30 16.95
N ILE A 422 16.82 20.94 15.84
CA ILE A 422 18.03 21.58 15.33
C ILE A 422 17.67 22.84 14.54
N GLU A 423 16.74 22.71 13.59
CA GLU A 423 16.41 23.78 12.66
C GLU A 423 15.30 24.69 13.19
N ASN A 424 14.40 24.17 14.03
CA ASN A 424 13.21 24.88 14.52
C ASN A 424 12.52 25.70 13.42
N PRO A 425 11.85 25.02 12.45
CA PRO A 425 11.40 25.64 11.22
C PRO A 425 10.52 26.89 11.43
N MET A 426 9.74 26.92 12.50
CA MET A 426 8.81 28.03 12.77
C MET A 426 9.52 29.29 13.26
N PHE A 427 10.45 29.17 14.20
CA PHE A 427 10.97 30.32 14.93
C PHE A 427 12.43 30.68 14.62
N ASN A 428 13.17 29.84 13.91
CA ASN A 428 14.56 30.13 13.57
C ASN A 428 14.64 31.26 12.52
N PRO A 429 15.24 32.43 12.87
CA PRO A 429 15.35 33.55 11.95
C PRO A 429 16.41 33.35 10.85
N LYS A 430 17.34 32.39 11.03
CA LYS A 430 18.37 32.08 10.02
C LYS A 430 17.78 31.38 8.79
N LEU A 431 16.64 30.71 8.95
CA LEU A 431 15.92 30.10 7.85
C LEU A 431 15.17 31.17 7.07
N LYS A 432 15.51 31.42 5.79
CA LYS A 432 14.80 32.41 4.97
C LYS A 432 13.55 31.82 4.33
N LEU A 433 12.76 31.14 5.14
CA LEU A 433 11.47 30.55 4.76
C LEU A 433 10.35 31.58 4.94
N ASN A 434 9.40 31.57 4.00
CA ASN A 434 8.16 32.33 4.16
C ASN A 434 7.25 31.66 5.21
N LEU A 435 6.24 32.37 5.72
CA LEU A 435 5.37 31.86 6.78
C LEU A 435 4.66 30.55 6.38
N ALA A 436 4.20 30.41 5.14
CA ALA A 436 3.53 29.20 4.68
C ALA A 436 4.46 27.98 4.70
N GLN A 437 5.70 28.14 4.20
CA GLN A 437 6.74 27.12 4.28
C GLN A 437 7.06 26.73 5.72
N ARG A 438 7.15 27.72 6.63
CA ARG A 438 7.38 27.47 8.06
C ARG A 438 6.27 26.62 8.67
N ILE A 439 5.01 26.90 8.34
CA ILE A 439 3.84 26.13 8.80
C ILE A 439 3.89 24.70 8.23
N CYS A 440 4.17 24.53 6.92
CA CYS A 440 4.28 23.20 6.30
C CYS A 440 5.41 22.36 6.93
N TYR A 441 6.59 22.94 7.16
CA TYR A 441 7.70 22.23 7.81
C TYR A 441 7.43 21.96 9.29
N MET A 442 6.76 22.88 10.00
CA MET A 442 6.31 22.62 11.37
C MET A 442 5.37 21.41 11.39
N SER A 443 4.36 21.38 10.50
CA SER A 443 3.44 20.24 10.36
C SER A 443 4.18 18.91 10.17
N ALA A 444 5.09 18.86 9.19
CA ALA A 444 5.84 17.64 8.89
C ALA A 444 6.73 17.20 10.06
N THR A 445 7.43 18.14 10.70
CA THR A 445 8.42 17.82 11.74
C THR A 445 7.78 17.54 13.11
N SER A 446 6.60 18.07 13.40
CA SER A 446 5.85 17.77 14.62
C SER A 446 4.99 16.51 14.54
N HIS A 447 4.68 16.01 13.34
CA HIS A 447 3.69 14.94 13.12
C HIS A 447 3.91 13.69 13.99
N PHE A 448 5.14 13.22 14.12
CA PHE A 448 5.48 11.97 14.85
C PHE A 448 5.31 12.05 16.37
N LEU A 449 4.95 13.22 16.92
CA LEU A 449 4.58 13.36 18.33
C LEU A 449 3.23 12.71 18.67
N TYR A 450 2.47 12.21 17.67
CA TYR A 450 1.17 11.57 17.85
C TYR A 450 1.20 10.38 18.84
N GLY A 451 2.36 9.76 19.06
CA GLY A 451 2.46 8.59 19.94
C GLY A 451 2.03 8.90 21.37
N TYR A 452 2.33 10.12 21.86
CA TYR A 452 1.94 10.58 23.19
C TYR A 452 0.43 10.79 23.37
N PRO A 453 -0.24 11.67 22.61
CA PRO A 453 -1.68 11.91 22.76
C PRO A 453 -2.48 10.63 22.55
N ARG A 454 -2.06 9.75 21.63
CA ARG A 454 -2.75 8.47 21.39
C ARG A 454 -2.76 7.57 22.62
N LEU A 455 -1.65 7.48 23.36
CA LEU A 455 -1.59 6.74 24.63
C LEU A 455 -2.40 7.43 25.73
N VAL A 456 -2.34 8.76 25.81
CA VAL A 456 -3.12 9.53 26.79
C VAL A 456 -4.62 9.32 26.58
N TYR A 457 -5.12 9.31 25.34
CA TYR A 457 -6.53 9.05 25.05
C TYR A 457 -6.98 7.63 25.39
N ALA A 458 -6.08 6.64 25.37
CA ALA A 458 -6.38 5.30 25.85
C ALA A 458 -6.38 5.21 27.38
N VAL A 459 -5.42 5.87 28.04
CA VAL A 459 -5.20 5.76 29.49
C VAL A 459 -6.16 6.64 30.29
N ALA A 460 -6.49 7.85 29.83
CA ALA A 460 -7.34 8.81 30.56
C ALA A 460 -8.69 8.23 31.02
N PRO A 461 -9.52 7.62 30.14
CA PRO A 461 -10.79 7.02 30.59
C PRO A 461 -10.59 5.79 31.48
N THR A 462 -9.48 5.06 31.28
CA THR A 462 -9.11 3.90 32.11
C THR A 462 -8.74 4.30 33.53
N LEU A 463 -8.04 5.42 33.72
CA LEU A 463 -7.68 5.93 35.05
C LEU A 463 -8.93 6.32 35.86
N PHE A 464 -9.94 6.89 35.20
CA PHE A 464 -11.24 7.17 35.83
C PHE A 464 -11.93 5.87 36.27
N LEU A 465 -12.11 4.92 35.34
CA LEU A 465 -12.87 3.70 35.62
C LEU A 465 -12.19 2.76 36.65
N LEU A 466 -10.85 2.77 36.74
CA LEU A 466 -10.13 1.94 37.71
C LEU A 466 -9.93 2.62 39.07
N PHE A 467 -9.65 3.93 39.09
CA PHE A 467 -9.15 4.62 40.28
C PHE A 467 -9.95 5.86 40.68
N GLY A 468 -10.97 6.23 39.90
CA GLY A 468 -11.74 7.47 40.13
C GLY A 468 -10.94 8.74 39.85
N ILE A 469 -9.84 8.66 39.10
CA ILE A 469 -9.01 9.83 38.75
C ILE A 469 -9.74 10.65 37.69
N ASN A 470 -10.12 11.88 38.05
CA ASN A 470 -10.91 12.77 37.20
C ASN A 470 -9.99 13.72 36.42
N SER A 471 -9.90 13.51 35.10
CA SER A 471 -9.11 14.37 34.20
C SER A 471 -9.90 15.56 33.64
N VAL A 472 -11.22 15.55 33.80
CA VAL A 472 -12.15 16.58 33.32
C VAL A 472 -13.14 16.88 34.44
N GLN A 473 -13.31 18.15 34.78
CA GLN A 473 -14.33 18.61 35.71
C GLN A 473 -15.65 18.86 34.95
N GLY A 474 -16.80 18.49 35.54
CA GLY A 474 -18.13 18.77 34.99
C GLY A 474 -18.93 17.54 34.61
N LEU A 475 -20.13 17.75 34.05
CA LEU A 475 -21.04 16.68 33.65
C LEU A 475 -20.55 15.99 32.37
N GLY A 476 -20.58 14.65 32.35
CA GLY A 476 -20.11 13.88 31.19
C GLY A 476 -20.88 14.20 29.90
N VAL A 477 -22.20 14.33 29.99
CA VAL A 477 -23.07 14.63 28.84
C VAL A 477 -22.84 16.05 28.31
N GLU A 478 -22.60 17.02 29.20
CA GLU A 478 -22.24 18.39 28.82
C GLU A 478 -20.94 18.41 28.01
N THR A 479 -19.91 17.70 28.49
CA THR A 479 -18.64 17.60 27.79
C THR A 479 -18.80 17.00 26.38
N LEU A 480 -19.66 15.99 26.22
CA LEU A 480 -20.00 15.45 24.89
C LEU A 480 -20.69 16.46 23.98
N ALA A 481 -21.57 17.32 24.52
CA ALA A 481 -22.26 18.34 23.73
C ALA A 481 -21.30 19.39 23.13
N TYR A 482 -20.13 19.60 23.75
CA TYR A 482 -19.06 20.43 23.20
C TYR A 482 -18.08 19.64 22.32
N ALA A 483 -17.73 18.41 22.72
CA ALA A 483 -16.71 17.61 22.01
C ALA A 483 -17.22 17.00 20.69
N LEU A 484 -18.45 16.49 20.64
CA LEU A 484 -18.97 15.77 19.47
C LEU A 484 -19.03 16.61 18.19
N PRO A 485 -19.51 17.88 18.21
CA PRO A 485 -19.50 18.71 17.01
C PRO A 485 -18.10 18.91 16.46
N HIS A 486 -17.13 19.20 17.34
CA HIS A 486 -15.73 19.36 16.96
C HIS A 486 -15.19 18.08 16.29
N ILE A 487 -15.36 16.92 16.94
CA ILE A 487 -14.89 15.63 16.42
C ILE A 487 -15.54 15.32 15.07
N LEU A 488 -16.88 15.37 14.98
CA LEU A 488 -17.59 14.98 13.77
C LEU A 488 -17.34 15.93 12.60
N LEU A 489 -17.32 17.25 12.84
CA LEU A 489 -17.01 18.21 11.78
C LEU A 489 -15.57 18.12 11.31
N SER A 490 -14.62 17.81 12.21
CA SER A 490 -13.23 17.58 11.78
C SER A 490 -13.11 16.34 10.91
N LEU A 491 -13.86 15.26 11.22
CA LEU A 491 -13.97 14.07 10.37
C LEU A 491 -14.62 14.37 9.03
N PHE A 492 -15.71 15.14 8.99
CA PHE A 492 -16.37 15.54 7.74
C PHE A 492 -15.48 16.43 6.87
N CYS A 493 -14.74 17.36 7.48
CA CYS A 493 -13.77 18.19 6.78
C CYS A 493 -12.67 17.37 6.11
N ASN A 494 -12.13 16.40 6.85
CA ASN A 494 -11.10 15.49 6.35
C ASN A 494 -11.65 14.56 5.26
N TYR A 495 -12.90 14.10 5.39
CA TYR A 495 -13.55 13.24 4.41
C TYR A 495 -13.58 13.86 3.01
N ILE A 496 -13.95 15.14 2.89
CA ILE A 496 -14.07 15.84 1.58
C ILE A 496 -12.78 15.69 0.75
N ILE A 497 -11.61 15.84 1.38
CA ILE A 497 -10.32 15.78 0.68
C ILE A 497 -9.72 14.36 0.67
N TYR A 498 -9.99 13.55 1.70
CA TYR A 498 -9.31 12.26 1.90
C TYR A 498 -10.11 11.03 1.45
N LYS A 499 -11.37 11.18 1.03
CA LYS A 499 -12.33 10.08 0.77
C LYS A 499 -11.83 8.94 -0.13
N HIS A 500 -10.91 9.21 -1.05
CA HIS A 500 -10.35 8.22 -1.99
C HIS A 500 -9.02 7.61 -1.54
N VAL A 501 -8.39 8.13 -0.48
CA VAL A 501 -7.01 7.79 -0.08
C VAL A 501 -6.88 7.49 1.41
N ARG A 502 -8.00 7.45 2.12
CA ARG A 502 -8.06 7.18 3.55
C ARG A 502 -9.24 6.28 3.86
N PHE A 503 -8.99 5.32 4.74
CA PHE A 503 -10.03 4.49 5.34
C PHE A 503 -10.24 4.96 6.78
N SER A 504 -11.49 5.26 7.17
CA SER A 504 -11.79 5.76 8.51
C SER A 504 -11.27 4.84 9.60
N PHE A 505 -10.70 5.43 10.66
CA PHE A 505 -10.10 4.75 11.82
C PHE A 505 -8.81 3.96 11.55
N TRP A 506 -8.36 3.84 10.29
CA TRP A 506 -7.13 3.14 9.96
C TRP A 506 -5.88 3.84 10.48
N ASN A 507 -5.86 5.17 10.39
CA ASN A 507 -4.76 5.98 10.90
C ASN A 507 -4.63 5.84 12.43
N GLU A 508 -5.74 5.76 13.14
CA GLU A 508 -5.80 5.54 14.58
C GLU A 508 -5.17 4.19 14.96
N ILE A 509 -5.41 3.13 14.16
CA ILE A 509 -4.75 1.83 14.32
C ILE A 509 -3.25 1.96 14.11
N PHE A 510 -2.82 2.58 13.01
CA PHE A 510 -1.40 2.85 12.75
C PHE A 510 -0.73 3.60 13.91
N GLU A 511 -1.37 4.65 14.41
CA GLU A 511 -0.84 5.45 15.50
C GLU A 511 -0.75 4.64 16.81
N PHE A 512 -1.73 3.78 17.11
CA PHE A 512 -1.67 2.88 18.27
C PHE A 512 -0.50 1.90 18.16
N VAL A 513 -0.36 1.23 17.01
CA VAL A 513 0.72 0.27 16.74
C VAL A 513 2.10 0.90 16.95
N MET A 514 2.26 2.16 16.53
CA MET A 514 3.52 2.89 16.56
C MET A 514 3.72 3.77 17.81
N SER A 515 2.71 3.88 18.68
CA SER A 515 2.64 4.92 19.72
C SER A 515 3.82 4.91 20.68
N PHE A 516 4.21 3.74 21.18
CA PHE A 516 5.34 3.59 22.11
C PHE A 516 6.69 3.82 21.43
N GLN A 517 6.88 3.22 20.26
CA GLN A 517 8.16 3.19 19.56
C GLN A 517 8.48 4.55 18.96
N ALA A 518 7.51 5.16 18.26
CA ALA A 518 7.64 6.50 17.70
C ALA A 518 7.67 7.56 18.80
N GLY A 519 6.79 7.47 19.81
CA GLY A 519 6.73 8.41 20.93
C GLY A 519 8.06 8.52 21.65
N TRP A 520 8.58 7.40 22.16
CA TRP A 520 9.82 7.37 22.93
C TRP A 520 11.02 7.94 22.16
N VAL A 521 11.19 7.55 20.90
CA VAL A 521 12.34 8.00 20.09
C VAL A 521 12.22 9.48 19.72
N THR A 522 11.01 9.96 19.45
CA THR A 522 10.75 11.38 19.18
C THR A 522 11.13 12.24 20.39
N LEU A 523 10.72 11.85 21.61
CA LEU A 523 11.09 12.58 22.83
C LEU A 523 12.59 12.58 23.08
N LEU A 524 13.26 11.44 22.94
CA LEU A 524 14.71 11.38 23.12
C LEU A 524 15.44 12.31 22.13
N ALA A 525 15.00 12.34 20.87
CA ALA A 525 15.58 13.21 19.86
C ALA A 525 15.34 14.71 20.15
N LEU A 526 14.19 15.07 20.73
CA LEU A 526 13.92 16.44 21.16
C LEU A 526 14.78 16.86 22.36
N ILE A 527 15.02 15.96 23.31
CA ILE A 527 15.91 16.21 24.46
C ILE A 527 17.36 16.34 23.99
N ASN A 528 17.84 15.35 23.24
CA ASN A 528 19.17 15.35 22.66
C ASN A 528 19.17 14.61 21.30
N PRO A 529 19.37 15.32 20.18
CA PRO A 529 19.28 14.74 18.85
C PRO A 529 20.36 13.69 18.55
N LYS A 530 21.42 13.60 19.37
CA LYS A 530 22.49 12.60 19.24
C LYS A 530 22.17 11.27 19.91
N LEU A 531 21.08 11.17 20.69
CA LEU A 531 20.72 9.94 21.40
C LEU A 531 20.05 8.92 20.46
N GLY A 532 20.50 7.67 20.56
CA GLY A 532 19.99 6.53 19.81
C GLY A 532 20.90 6.11 18.64
N THR A 533 21.06 4.81 18.46
CA THR A 533 21.85 4.23 17.35
C THR A 533 20.95 3.87 16.17
N PHE A 534 21.55 3.64 15.01
CA PHE A 534 20.86 3.15 13.81
C PHE A 534 21.53 1.86 13.34
N ASN A 535 20.72 0.82 13.11
CA ASN A 535 21.15 -0.35 12.35
C ASN A 535 20.37 -0.41 11.03
N VAL A 536 21.09 -0.74 9.96
CA VAL A 536 20.49 -0.99 8.64
C VAL A 536 19.49 -2.13 8.78
N THR A 537 18.29 -1.92 8.25
CA THR A 537 17.20 -2.90 8.30
C THR A 537 17.46 -3.95 7.23
N ASP A 538 17.42 -5.23 7.58
CA ASP A 538 17.55 -6.30 6.59
C ASP A 538 16.31 -6.32 5.68
N LYS A 539 16.52 -6.33 4.36
CA LYS A 539 15.46 -6.51 3.35
C LYS A 539 15.41 -7.99 2.92
N GLY A 540 14.22 -8.55 2.67
CA GLY A 540 14.06 -9.91 2.13
C GLY A 540 13.86 -11.05 3.14
N ALA A 541 13.17 -10.80 4.26
CA ALA A 541 12.89 -11.85 5.24
C ALA A 541 11.58 -12.61 4.92
N ASN A 542 11.67 -13.93 4.75
CA ASN A 542 10.51 -14.79 4.49
C ASN A 542 9.89 -15.31 5.81
N ILE A 543 8.61 -15.04 6.02
CA ILE A 543 7.83 -15.55 7.15
C ILE A 543 7.15 -16.85 6.74
N ALA A 544 7.75 -17.99 7.12
CA ALA A 544 7.23 -19.31 6.79
C ALA A 544 6.04 -19.75 7.68
N LYS A 545 5.96 -19.22 8.90
CA LYS A 545 4.92 -19.57 9.88
C LYS A 545 4.41 -18.31 10.58
N ARG A 546 3.16 -18.40 11.02
CA ARG A 546 2.49 -17.35 11.80
C ARG A 546 3.19 -17.13 13.14
N THR A 547 3.60 -15.90 13.43
CA THR A 547 4.32 -15.53 14.65
C THR A 547 3.84 -14.19 15.18
N PHE A 548 3.84 -14.01 16.50
CA PHE A 548 3.52 -12.71 17.11
C PHE A 548 4.78 -11.97 17.53
N ASP A 549 4.95 -10.71 17.11
CA ASP A 549 6.07 -9.87 17.52
C ASP A 549 5.86 -9.29 18.93
N TRP A 550 6.20 -10.09 19.93
CA TRP A 550 6.07 -9.73 21.34
C TRP A 550 6.92 -8.51 21.73
N ARG A 551 8.10 -8.36 21.11
CA ARG A 551 9.05 -7.29 21.45
C ARG A 551 8.46 -5.93 21.08
N SER A 552 7.90 -5.82 19.88
CA SER A 552 7.31 -4.58 19.39
C SER A 552 5.96 -4.31 20.06
N MET A 553 5.16 -5.33 20.40
CA MET A 553 3.79 -5.17 20.91
C MET A 553 3.64 -5.05 22.43
N ARG A 554 4.68 -5.32 23.23
CA ARG A 554 4.60 -5.38 24.70
C ARG A 554 3.88 -4.20 25.36
N GLY A 555 4.14 -2.98 24.92
CA GLY A 555 3.55 -1.77 25.51
C GLY A 555 2.05 -1.71 25.23
N LEU A 556 1.66 -2.06 24.01
CA LEU A 556 0.28 -2.07 23.58
C LEU A 556 -0.52 -3.16 24.31
N VAL A 557 0.08 -4.33 24.55
CA VAL A 557 -0.55 -5.40 25.35
C VAL A 557 -0.88 -4.92 26.76
N ILE A 558 0.03 -4.18 27.40
CA ILE A 558 -0.19 -3.61 28.75
C ILE A 558 -1.36 -2.62 28.74
N VAL A 559 -1.38 -1.68 27.79
CA VAL A 559 -2.47 -0.69 27.66
C VAL A 559 -3.80 -1.39 27.39
N SER A 560 -3.85 -2.36 26.49
CA SER A 560 -5.06 -3.13 26.21
C SER A 560 -5.56 -3.87 27.45
N SER A 561 -4.65 -4.43 28.25
CA SER A 561 -5.00 -5.12 29.49
C SER A 561 -5.61 -4.16 30.51
N LEU A 562 -5.03 -2.96 30.66
CA LEU A 562 -5.58 -1.91 31.51
C LEU A 562 -6.97 -1.45 31.06
N VAL A 563 -7.18 -1.27 29.75
CA VAL A 563 -8.50 -0.90 29.20
C VAL A 563 -9.53 -1.99 29.47
N ILE A 564 -9.18 -3.26 29.29
CA ILE A 564 -10.07 -4.40 29.60
C ILE A 564 -10.42 -4.42 31.09
N SER A 565 -9.43 -4.31 31.98
CA SER A 565 -9.67 -4.23 33.42
C SER A 565 -10.58 -3.06 33.79
N SER A 566 -10.44 -1.93 33.11
CA SER A 566 -11.27 -0.74 33.35
C SER A 566 -12.74 -0.96 32.98
N LEU A 567 -13.02 -1.68 31.90
CA LEU A 567 -14.38 -2.02 31.50
C LEU A 567 -15.03 -3.03 32.45
N LEU A 568 -14.25 -3.96 33.02
CA LEU A 568 -14.72 -4.88 34.05
C LEU A 568 -15.08 -4.19 35.37
N ALA A 569 -14.58 -2.97 35.61
CA ALA A 569 -14.92 -2.17 36.78
C ALA A 569 -16.25 -1.40 36.64
N VAL A 570 -16.85 -1.33 35.44
CA VAL A 570 -18.10 -0.56 35.20
C VAL A 570 -19.26 -1.00 36.11
N PRO A 571 -19.55 -2.29 36.32
CA PRO A 571 -20.62 -2.71 37.22
C PRO A 571 -20.44 -2.23 38.66
N TYR A 572 -19.20 -2.14 39.16
CA TYR A 572 -18.91 -1.61 40.49
C TYR A 572 -19.39 -0.16 40.63
N TRP A 573 -19.12 0.68 39.63
CA TRP A 573 -19.55 2.07 39.63
C TRP A 573 -21.07 2.22 39.56
N LEU A 574 -21.73 1.47 38.68
CA LEU A 574 -23.18 1.57 38.51
C LEU A 574 -23.97 1.08 39.73
N LEU A 575 -23.41 0.14 40.50
CA LEU A 575 -24.05 -0.42 41.70
C LEU A 575 -23.76 0.38 42.97
N LEU A 576 -22.54 0.90 43.14
CA LEU A 576 -22.11 1.54 44.39
C LEU A 576 -22.02 3.07 44.32
N ARG A 577 -21.96 3.64 43.10
CA ARG A 577 -21.86 5.08 42.83
C ARG A 577 -22.79 5.50 41.67
N PRO A 578 -24.10 5.25 41.77
CA PRO A 578 -25.06 5.60 40.71
C PRO A 578 -25.09 7.10 40.39
N GLU A 579 -24.65 7.97 41.32
CA GLU A 579 -24.50 9.41 41.11
C GLU A 579 -23.53 9.77 39.97
N ASP A 580 -22.49 8.95 39.72
CA ASP A 580 -21.45 9.21 38.73
C ASP A 580 -21.76 8.64 37.34
N TRP A 581 -22.99 8.17 37.10
CA TRP A 581 -23.37 7.40 35.91
C TRP A 581 -23.00 8.11 34.59
N GLN A 582 -23.06 9.44 34.52
CA GLN A 582 -22.70 10.19 33.32
C GLN A 582 -21.22 10.07 32.99
N ALA A 583 -20.35 10.23 33.98
CA ALA A 583 -18.91 10.11 33.80
C ALA A 583 -18.53 8.66 33.49
N VAL A 584 -19.17 7.69 34.17
CA VAL A 584 -19.00 6.25 33.89
C VAL A 584 -19.40 5.93 32.46
N LEU A 585 -20.55 6.42 31.98
CA LEU A 585 -21.02 6.20 30.62
C LEU A 585 -20.04 6.72 29.58
N VAL A 586 -19.58 7.98 29.72
CA VAL A 586 -18.66 8.61 28.76
C VAL A 586 -17.33 7.88 28.72
N ASN A 587 -16.73 7.58 29.88
CA ASN A 587 -15.46 6.86 29.93
C ASN A 587 -15.59 5.42 29.45
N THR A 588 -16.71 4.74 29.71
CA THR A 588 -17.01 3.41 29.17
C THR A 588 -17.09 3.43 27.64
N MET A 589 -17.77 4.44 27.07
CA MET A 589 -17.86 4.62 25.63
C MET A 589 -16.47 4.80 24.99
N TRP A 590 -15.62 5.66 25.56
CA TRP A 590 -14.25 5.86 25.09
C TRP A 590 -13.36 4.62 25.25
N SER A 591 -13.40 3.96 26.41
CA SER A 591 -12.66 2.71 26.65
C SER A 591 -13.10 1.59 25.71
N GLY A 592 -14.41 1.45 25.43
CA GLY A 592 -14.94 0.49 24.47
C GLY A 592 -14.47 0.78 23.04
N PHE A 593 -14.53 2.04 22.62
CA PHE A 593 -14.02 2.47 21.31
C PHE A 593 -12.50 2.21 21.19
N ASN A 594 -11.73 2.58 22.21
CA ASN A 594 -10.28 2.32 22.26
C ASN A 594 -9.99 0.82 22.21
N LEU A 595 -10.78 -0.02 22.88
CA LEU A 595 -10.59 -1.47 22.85
C LEU A 595 -10.73 -2.04 21.43
N ILE A 596 -11.66 -1.56 20.61
CA ILE A 596 -11.82 -2.01 19.22
C ILE A 596 -10.56 -1.69 18.40
N LEU A 597 -10.04 -0.47 18.55
CA LEU A 597 -8.85 0.00 17.84
C LEU A 597 -7.58 -0.71 18.32
N LEU A 598 -7.39 -0.82 19.64
CA LEU A 598 -6.28 -1.54 20.27
C LEU A 598 -6.28 -3.02 19.88
N SER A 599 -7.45 -3.65 19.82
CA SER A 599 -7.55 -5.05 19.39
C SER A 599 -7.10 -5.22 17.94
N SER A 600 -7.52 -4.31 17.06
CA SER A 600 -7.08 -4.29 15.65
C SER A 600 -5.58 -4.02 15.53
N ALA A 601 -5.05 -3.08 16.32
CA ALA A 601 -3.63 -2.75 16.36
C ALA A 601 -2.77 -3.92 16.84
N LEU A 602 -3.20 -4.66 17.86
CA LEU A 602 -2.50 -5.86 18.32
C LEU A 602 -2.45 -6.96 17.25
N LEU A 603 -3.51 -7.11 16.45
CA LEU A 603 -3.54 -8.09 15.35
C LEU A 603 -2.54 -7.77 14.23
N VAL A 604 -2.12 -6.51 14.06
CA VAL A 604 -1.03 -6.16 13.14
C VAL A 604 0.30 -6.81 13.55
N GLY A 605 0.53 -7.00 14.86
CA GLY A 605 1.70 -7.72 15.37
C GLY A 605 1.68 -9.23 15.10
N PHE A 606 0.58 -9.76 14.55
CA PHE A 606 0.41 -11.17 14.21
C PHE A 606 0.77 -11.42 12.75
N GLU A 607 2.05 -11.72 12.51
CA GLU A 607 2.62 -11.93 11.18
C GLU A 607 1.93 -13.10 10.47
N GLN A 608 1.37 -12.85 9.29
CA GLN A 608 0.77 -13.90 8.46
C GLN A 608 1.83 -14.57 7.59
N PRO A 609 1.72 -15.90 7.37
CA PRO A 609 2.68 -16.62 6.54
C PRO A 609 2.60 -16.14 5.09
N GLN A 610 3.75 -15.78 4.53
CA GLN A 610 3.87 -15.41 3.12
C GLN A 610 4.13 -16.67 2.31
N ILE A 611 3.07 -17.20 1.68
CA ILE A 611 3.14 -18.48 0.94
C ILE A 611 3.82 -18.31 -0.43
N ARG A 612 3.73 -17.12 -1.03
CA ARG A 612 4.26 -16.82 -2.37
C ARG A 612 5.61 -16.14 -2.28
N THR A 613 6.57 -16.62 -3.07
CA THR A 613 7.93 -16.06 -3.18
C THR A 613 7.98 -14.75 -3.96
N ALA A 614 7.06 -14.54 -4.91
CA ALA A 614 6.92 -13.30 -5.67
C ALA A 614 5.51 -12.72 -5.52
N HIS A 615 5.45 -11.38 -5.46
CA HIS A 615 4.18 -10.66 -5.40
C HIS A 615 3.50 -10.64 -6.77
N ARG A 616 2.18 -10.88 -6.77
CA ARG A 616 1.36 -10.80 -7.97
C ARG A 616 0.71 -9.42 -8.07
N LEU A 617 0.92 -8.79 -9.21
CA LEU A 617 0.37 -7.50 -9.58
C LEU A 617 -0.92 -7.70 -10.38
N GLN A 618 -1.94 -6.90 -10.10
CA GLN A 618 -3.15 -6.82 -10.94
C GLN A 618 -2.81 -6.01 -12.19
N ARG A 619 -2.29 -6.68 -13.21
CA ARG A 619 -1.93 -6.11 -14.51
C ARG A 619 -2.74 -6.82 -15.56
N HIS A 620 -3.37 -6.03 -16.43
CA HIS A 620 -4.14 -6.45 -17.59
C HIS A 620 -3.28 -6.30 -18.83
N LEU A 621 -2.56 -7.37 -19.17
CA LEU A 621 -1.58 -7.39 -20.26
C LEU A 621 -2.02 -8.38 -21.32
N PRO A 622 -1.97 -8.01 -22.61
CA PRO A 622 -2.19 -8.95 -23.69
C PRO A 622 -1.19 -10.10 -23.63
N VAL A 623 -1.70 -11.32 -23.75
CA VAL A 623 -0.94 -12.56 -23.74
C VAL A 623 -1.23 -13.33 -25.03
N ILE A 624 -0.16 -13.82 -25.65
CA ILE A 624 -0.23 -14.74 -26.78
C ILE A 624 0.30 -16.09 -26.31
N ILE A 625 -0.55 -17.12 -26.35
CA ILE A 625 -0.19 -18.49 -26.01
C ILE A 625 -0.06 -19.28 -27.30
N SER A 626 1.13 -19.81 -27.57
CA SER A 626 1.40 -20.63 -28.75
C SER A 626 1.55 -22.10 -28.36
N SER A 627 0.76 -22.97 -29.00
CA SER A 627 0.82 -24.41 -28.82
C SER A 627 0.40 -25.18 -30.07
N ASN A 628 1.27 -26.07 -30.58
CA ASN A 628 0.99 -27.06 -31.63
C ASN A 628 0.03 -26.54 -32.73
N ASP A 629 0.45 -25.50 -33.44
CA ASP A 629 -0.26 -24.81 -34.54
C ASP A 629 -1.49 -23.95 -34.17
N GLN A 630 -1.78 -23.78 -32.88
CA GLN A 630 -2.79 -22.86 -32.39
C GLN A 630 -2.17 -21.68 -31.64
N THR A 631 -2.69 -20.48 -31.94
CA THR A 631 -2.37 -19.24 -31.22
C THR A 631 -3.62 -18.77 -30.52
N ILE A 632 -3.55 -18.67 -29.19
CA ILE A 632 -4.66 -18.27 -28.36
C ILE A 632 -4.31 -16.93 -27.72
N MET A 633 -5.18 -15.96 -27.92
CA MET A 633 -5.06 -14.64 -27.31
C MET A 633 -5.76 -14.66 -25.95
N GLY A 634 -5.16 -13.98 -24.99
CA GLY A 634 -5.71 -13.80 -23.66
C GLY A 634 -5.26 -12.49 -23.05
N GLU A 635 -5.68 -12.26 -21.81
CA GLU A 635 -5.25 -11.10 -21.04
C GLU A 635 -4.88 -11.56 -19.62
N THR A 636 -3.77 -11.08 -19.07
CA THR A 636 -3.49 -11.35 -17.66
C THR A 636 -4.54 -10.70 -16.77
N ILE A 637 -4.97 -11.41 -15.72
CA ILE A 637 -5.69 -10.81 -14.59
C ILE A 637 -4.66 -10.34 -13.56
N ASN A 638 -3.66 -11.21 -13.31
CA ASN A 638 -2.51 -10.87 -12.50
C ASN A 638 -1.25 -11.58 -12.97
N ILE A 639 -0.10 -10.98 -12.70
CA ILE A 639 1.21 -11.46 -13.10
C ILE A 639 2.23 -11.25 -11.98
N SER A 640 3.16 -12.19 -11.82
CA SER A 640 4.38 -12.04 -11.03
C SER A 640 5.58 -12.51 -11.85
N GLU A 641 6.77 -12.35 -11.29
CA GLU A 641 8.02 -12.85 -11.87
C GLU A 641 8.07 -14.37 -12.01
N THR A 642 7.19 -15.09 -11.31
CA THR A 642 7.15 -16.55 -11.27
C THR A 642 5.96 -17.15 -12.02
N GLY A 643 4.96 -16.37 -12.42
CA GLY A 643 3.79 -16.90 -13.10
C GLY A 643 2.66 -15.91 -13.27
N ALA A 644 1.59 -16.32 -13.95
CA ALA A 644 0.45 -15.47 -14.27
C ALA A 644 -0.89 -16.18 -14.03
N LEU A 645 -1.95 -15.39 -13.92
CA LEU A 645 -3.33 -15.82 -14.13
C LEU A 645 -3.83 -15.09 -15.37
N VAL A 646 -4.28 -15.84 -16.38
CA VAL A 646 -4.70 -15.33 -17.69
C VAL A 646 -6.19 -15.61 -17.87
N SER A 647 -6.96 -14.63 -18.31
CA SER A 647 -8.32 -14.80 -18.78
C SER A 647 -8.33 -15.11 -20.28
N LEU A 648 -9.15 -16.08 -20.67
CA LEU A 648 -9.32 -16.56 -22.04
C LEU A 648 -10.80 -16.62 -22.38
N GLU A 649 -11.15 -16.29 -23.62
CA GLU A 649 -12.55 -16.25 -24.11
C GLU A 649 -13.19 -17.65 -24.28
N SER A 650 -12.38 -18.70 -24.33
CA SER A 650 -12.86 -20.07 -24.48
C SER A 650 -11.99 -21.04 -23.70
N TRP A 651 -12.50 -22.24 -23.44
CA TRP A 651 -11.74 -23.31 -22.81
C TRP A 651 -10.71 -23.87 -23.79
N PRO A 652 -9.41 -23.56 -23.63
CA PRO A 652 -8.44 -23.94 -24.63
C PRO A 652 -7.98 -25.39 -24.38
N ASN A 653 -7.71 -26.12 -25.45
CA ASN A 653 -7.06 -27.42 -25.36
C ASN A 653 -5.54 -27.24 -25.36
N LEU A 654 -4.96 -26.95 -24.19
CA LEU A 654 -3.53 -26.68 -24.04
C LEU A 654 -2.77 -27.89 -23.45
N PRO A 655 -1.53 -28.15 -23.90
CA PRO A 655 -0.62 -29.07 -23.21
C PRO A 655 -0.15 -28.50 -21.87
N ASP A 656 0.48 -29.35 -21.06
CA ASP A 656 1.02 -28.97 -19.75
C ASP A 656 2.06 -27.84 -19.80
N GLU A 657 2.82 -27.71 -20.90
CA GLU A 657 3.81 -26.66 -21.11
C GLU A 657 3.56 -25.96 -22.44
N VAL A 658 3.48 -24.63 -22.40
CA VAL A 658 3.13 -23.76 -23.53
C VAL A 658 4.16 -22.63 -23.67
N GLN A 659 4.34 -22.13 -24.88
CA GLN A 659 5.07 -20.88 -25.09
C GLN A 659 4.12 -19.71 -24.90
N ILE A 660 4.59 -18.69 -24.19
CA ILE A 660 3.80 -17.53 -23.83
C ILE A 660 4.59 -16.28 -24.16
N GLU A 661 3.99 -15.39 -24.93
CA GLU A 661 4.48 -14.04 -25.13
C GLU A 661 3.57 -13.06 -24.40
N ILE A 662 4.17 -12.24 -23.55
CA ILE A 662 3.47 -11.21 -22.77
C ILE A 662 3.91 -9.85 -23.29
N LEU A 663 2.93 -9.01 -23.62
CA LEU A 663 3.13 -7.70 -24.21
C LEU A 663 2.95 -6.62 -23.13
N GLY A 664 3.93 -5.71 -23.01
CA GLY A 664 3.86 -4.53 -22.16
C GLY A 664 2.98 -3.42 -22.77
N ASP A 665 2.80 -2.33 -22.04
CA ASP A 665 1.86 -1.26 -22.43
C ASP A 665 2.34 -0.47 -23.66
N PHE A 666 3.65 -0.50 -23.96
CA PHE A 666 4.22 0.19 -25.11
C PHE A 666 4.90 -0.76 -26.09
N SER A 667 6.05 -1.32 -25.71
CA SER A 667 6.91 -2.05 -26.67
C SER A 667 7.69 -3.21 -26.08
N ALA A 668 7.73 -3.33 -24.74
CA ALA A 668 8.39 -4.45 -24.09
C ALA A 668 7.63 -5.74 -24.35
N ARG A 669 8.36 -6.83 -24.53
CA ARG A 669 7.81 -8.17 -24.69
C ARG A 669 8.66 -9.19 -23.96
N ALA A 670 8.02 -10.21 -23.39
CA ALA A 670 8.70 -11.31 -22.73
C ALA A 670 8.16 -12.64 -23.26
N THR A 671 9.04 -13.45 -23.85
CA THR A 671 8.69 -14.79 -24.35
C THR A 671 9.24 -15.86 -23.42
N LEU A 672 8.33 -16.66 -22.84
CA LEU A 672 8.60 -17.53 -21.72
C LEU A 672 7.97 -18.91 -21.94
N THR A 673 8.53 -19.93 -21.30
CA THR A 673 7.88 -21.23 -21.19
C THR A 673 7.01 -21.25 -19.93
N GLY A 674 5.71 -21.44 -20.11
CA GLY A 674 4.73 -21.51 -19.03
C GLY A 674 4.22 -22.93 -18.83
N ARG A 675 4.19 -23.40 -17.58
CA ARG A 675 3.53 -24.63 -17.18
C ARG A 675 2.10 -24.34 -16.72
N VAL A 676 1.12 -24.99 -17.34
CA VAL A 676 -0.29 -24.88 -16.97
C VAL A 676 -0.51 -25.56 -15.62
N ILE A 677 -0.90 -24.78 -14.60
CA ILE A 677 -1.18 -25.28 -13.25
C ILE A 677 -2.67 -25.65 -13.11
N ARG A 678 -3.56 -24.80 -13.65
CA ARG A 678 -5.00 -24.91 -13.45
C ARG A 678 -5.76 -24.19 -14.56
N LEU A 679 -6.82 -24.82 -15.05
CA LEU A 679 -7.88 -24.19 -15.82
C LEU A 679 -9.16 -24.17 -14.98
N SER A 680 -9.85 -23.05 -14.92
CA SER A 680 -11.09 -22.89 -14.16
C SER A 680 -12.10 -22.11 -14.99
N PRO A 681 -13.25 -22.71 -15.35
CA PRO A 681 -14.27 -21.99 -16.08
C PRO A 681 -14.94 -21.01 -15.11
N VAL A 682 -15.08 -19.74 -15.51
CA VAL A 682 -15.75 -18.70 -14.73
C VAL A 682 -17.15 -18.45 -15.28
N SER A 683 -17.28 -18.46 -16.61
CA SER A 683 -18.55 -18.44 -17.32
C SER A 683 -18.47 -19.33 -18.56
N GLU A 684 -19.55 -19.42 -19.33
CA GLU A 684 -19.56 -20.12 -20.63
C GLU A 684 -18.57 -19.50 -21.66
N THR A 685 -18.15 -18.25 -21.42
CA THR A 685 -17.32 -17.45 -22.33
C THR A 685 -16.01 -16.98 -21.68
N GLU A 686 -15.71 -17.44 -20.46
CA GLU A 686 -14.52 -17.00 -19.74
C GLU A 686 -13.90 -18.16 -18.98
N THR A 687 -12.62 -18.42 -19.27
CA THR A 687 -11.81 -19.43 -18.60
C THR A 687 -10.55 -18.79 -18.02
N HIS A 688 -10.30 -19.03 -16.73
CA HIS A 688 -9.08 -18.59 -16.06
C HIS A 688 -8.02 -19.68 -16.12
N LEU A 689 -6.88 -19.35 -16.71
CA LEU A 689 -5.69 -20.18 -16.85
C LEU A 689 -4.59 -19.70 -15.89
N ALA A 690 -4.24 -20.52 -14.91
CA ALA A 690 -3.12 -20.27 -14.01
C ALA A 690 -1.85 -20.95 -14.53
N ILE A 691 -0.75 -20.20 -14.60
CA ILE A 691 0.51 -20.62 -15.24
C ILE A 691 1.69 -20.34 -14.31
N ASP A 692 2.63 -21.27 -14.25
CA ASP A 692 3.95 -21.13 -13.61
C ASP A 692 5.01 -20.89 -14.70
N PHE A 693 5.90 -19.92 -14.53
CA PHE A 693 7.03 -19.75 -15.44
C PHE A 693 8.14 -20.73 -15.08
N VAL A 694 8.62 -21.50 -16.05
CA VAL A 694 9.60 -22.58 -15.81
C VAL A 694 10.89 -22.33 -16.60
N ASN A 695 12.02 -22.67 -15.98
CA ASN A 695 13.36 -22.60 -16.58
C ASN A 695 13.74 -21.23 -17.17
N LEU A 696 13.38 -20.14 -16.47
CA LEU A 696 13.71 -18.78 -16.89
C LEU A 696 15.22 -18.53 -16.90
N ASN A 697 15.76 -18.18 -18.06
CA ASN A 697 17.12 -17.65 -18.17
C ASN A 697 17.17 -16.16 -17.75
N GLN A 698 18.36 -15.58 -17.58
CA GLN A 698 18.48 -14.20 -17.09
C GLN A 698 17.87 -13.17 -18.06
N GLN A 699 18.05 -13.34 -19.36
CA GLN A 699 17.47 -12.45 -20.38
C GLN A 699 15.93 -12.42 -20.31
N GLN A 700 15.31 -13.59 -20.11
CA GLN A 700 13.87 -13.72 -19.94
C GLN A 700 13.37 -13.06 -18.65
N LYS A 701 14.12 -13.17 -17.55
CA LYS A 701 13.80 -12.45 -16.30
C LYS A 701 13.89 -10.93 -16.48
N ASP A 702 14.92 -10.46 -17.17
CA ASP A 702 15.13 -9.04 -17.47
C ASP A 702 13.97 -8.49 -18.32
N GLN A 703 13.61 -9.19 -19.41
CA GLN A 703 12.46 -8.84 -20.25
C GLN A 703 11.15 -8.83 -19.46
N LEU A 704 10.91 -9.86 -18.64
CA LEU A 704 9.73 -9.95 -17.80
C LEU A 704 9.66 -8.80 -16.77
N THR A 705 10.81 -8.43 -16.18
CA THR A 705 10.91 -7.28 -15.28
C THR A 705 10.48 -5.99 -15.97
N LEU A 706 10.97 -5.76 -17.20
CA LEU A 706 10.60 -4.56 -17.96
C LEU A 706 9.10 -4.53 -18.27
N VAL A 707 8.52 -5.64 -18.74
CA VAL A 707 7.08 -5.76 -19.04
C VAL A 707 6.22 -5.52 -17.79
N ILE A 708 6.62 -6.08 -16.65
CA ILE A 708 5.83 -5.99 -15.41
C ILE A 708 5.94 -4.59 -14.79
N PHE A 709 7.16 -4.04 -14.69
CA PHE A 709 7.44 -2.90 -13.79
C PHE A 709 7.80 -1.59 -14.50
N SER A 710 8.35 -1.63 -15.71
CA SER A 710 8.88 -0.42 -16.37
C SER A 710 8.01 0.05 -17.53
N ASP A 711 7.55 -0.88 -18.38
CA ASP A 711 6.70 -0.63 -19.54
C ASP A 711 5.23 -0.47 -19.13
N VAL A 712 5.00 0.51 -18.25
CA VAL A 712 3.72 0.78 -17.59
C VAL A 712 3.28 2.19 -17.95
N ASN A 713 2.06 2.30 -18.48
CA ASN A 713 1.43 3.58 -18.80
C ASN A 713 0.77 4.19 -17.55
N GLU A 714 -0.05 3.40 -16.86
CA GLU A 714 -0.73 3.79 -15.62
C GLU A 714 -0.82 2.58 -14.67
N TRP A 715 -0.55 2.81 -13.38
CA TRP A 715 -0.70 1.79 -12.35
C TRP A 715 -2.17 1.70 -11.91
N TYR A 716 -2.66 0.49 -11.62
CA TYR A 716 -4.06 0.27 -11.21
C TYR A 716 -4.45 1.04 -9.94
N SER A 717 -3.50 1.29 -9.05
CA SER A 717 -3.67 2.05 -7.80
C SER A 717 -3.56 3.57 -7.98
N GLN A 718 -3.34 4.05 -9.20
CA GLN A 718 -3.24 5.49 -9.48
C GLN A 718 -4.55 6.22 -9.15
N LYS A 719 -5.68 5.52 -9.25
CA LYS A 719 -7.03 6.01 -8.95
C LYS A 719 -7.80 4.94 -8.16
N HIS A 720 -8.41 5.32 -7.05
CA HIS A 720 -9.32 4.46 -6.30
C HIS A 720 -10.76 4.86 -6.60
N ASP A 721 -11.55 3.91 -7.10
CA ASP A 721 -12.99 4.09 -7.29
C ASP A 721 -13.77 3.97 -5.97
N TYR A 722 -13.15 3.39 -4.93
CA TYR A 722 -13.76 3.25 -3.61
C TYR A 722 -13.73 4.59 -2.85
N SER A 723 -14.91 5.02 -2.40
CA SER A 723 -15.06 6.11 -1.43
C SER A 723 -15.30 5.52 -0.05
N ASP A 724 -14.56 6.02 0.94
CA ASP A 724 -14.69 5.59 2.34
C ASP A 724 -16.10 5.80 2.89
N GLN A 725 -16.51 4.93 3.82
CA GLN A 725 -17.78 5.05 4.52
C GLN A 725 -17.55 4.79 6.01
N PRO A 726 -17.48 5.82 6.88
CA PRO A 726 -16.94 5.67 8.23
C PRO A 726 -17.56 4.54 9.07
N LEU A 727 -18.89 4.38 9.01
CA LEU A 727 -19.59 3.32 9.75
C LEU A 727 -19.31 1.92 9.19
N ALA A 728 -19.26 1.78 7.86
CA ALA A 728 -18.90 0.51 7.22
C ALA A 728 -17.43 0.16 7.49
N SER A 729 -16.57 1.17 7.56
CA SER A 729 -15.15 1.03 7.86
C SER A 729 -14.92 0.55 9.29
N LEU A 730 -15.63 1.13 10.28
CA LEU A 730 -15.60 0.63 11.66
C LEU A 730 -16.12 -0.82 11.75
N GLY A 731 -17.21 -1.14 11.05
CA GLY A 731 -17.74 -2.51 10.97
C GLY A 731 -16.74 -3.49 10.37
N PHE A 732 -16.04 -3.09 9.30
CA PHE A 732 -14.98 -3.90 8.69
C PHE A 732 -13.80 -4.13 9.65
N LEU A 733 -13.40 -3.12 10.42
CA LEU A 733 -12.35 -3.25 11.44
C LEU A 733 -12.76 -4.20 12.57
N ALA A 734 -14.02 -4.18 13.00
CA ALA A 734 -14.53 -5.12 14.01
C ALA A 734 -14.42 -6.59 13.54
N THR A 735 -14.48 -6.85 12.23
CA THR A 735 -14.26 -8.21 11.67
C THR A 735 -12.79 -8.62 11.57
N SER A 736 -11.83 -7.73 11.89
CA SER A 736 -10.39 -8.05 11.74
C SER A 736 -9.98 -9.26 12.57
N LEU A 737 -10.59 -9.48 13.74
CA LEU A 737 -10.32 -10.64 14.59
C LEU A 737 -10.65 -11.96 13.89
N THR A 738 -11.85 -12.06 13.31
CA THR A 738 -12.29 -13.27 12.62
C THR A 738 -11.54 -13.50 11.31
N ARG A 739 -11.19 -12.41 10.59
CA ARG A 739 -10.40 -12.48 9.36
C ARG A 739 -8.96 -12.92 9.60
N SER A 740 -8.28 -12.30 10.55
CA SER A 740 -6.84 -12.50 10.79
C SER A 740 -6.53 -13.85 11.44
N LEU A 741 -7.48 -14.42 12.20
CA LEU A 741 -7.29 -15.71 12.86
C LEU A 741 -7.70 -16.91 11.99
N ARG A 742 -8.45 -16.70 10.90
CA ARG A 742 -8.84 -17.78 9.98
C ARG A 742 -7.61 -18.37 9.28
N ASP A 743 -7.59 -19.70 9.13
CA ASP A 743 -6.52 -20.37 8.39
C ASP A 743 -6.65 -20.11 6.88
N VAL A 744 -5.50 -19.85 6.24
CA VAL A 744 -5.42 -19.72 4.79
C VAL A 744 -5.59 -21.10 4.16
N LYS A 745 -6.81 -21.41 3.69
CA LYS A 745 -7.07 -22.65 2.96
C LYS A 745 -6.34 -22.61 1.62
N GLN A 746 -5.37 -23.50 1.44
CA GLN A 746 -4.78 -23.73 0.11
C GLN A 746 -5.83 -24.40 -0.77
N ILE A 747 -6.15 -23.78 -1.92
CA ILE A 747 -6.97 -24.43 -2.94
C ILE A 747 -6.10 -25.54 -3.56
N PRO A 748 -6.51 -26.82 -3.51
CA PRO A 748 -5.72 -27.91 -4.05
C PRO A 748 -5.48 -27.69 -5.55
N ARG A 749 -4.27 -28.01 -6.02
CA ARG A 749 -3.92 -27.97 -7.45
C ARG A 749 -4.82 -28.97 -8.19
N LYS A 750 -5.78 -28.47 -8.96
CA LYS A 750 -6.60 -29.31 -9.84
C LYS A 750 -5.76 -29.59 -11.09
N LYS A 751 -5.34 -30.84 -11.28
CA LYS A 751 -4.59 -31.26 -12.47
C LYS A 751 -5.44 -30.98 -13.71
N VAL A 752 -4.87 -30.25 -14.67
CA VAL A 752 -5.50 -30.04 -15.98
C VAL A 752 -5.33 -31.33 -16.77
N ARG A 753 -6.42 -31.85 -17.32
CA ARG A 753 -6.42 -33.02 -18.18
C ARG A 753 -7.16 -32.67 -19.47
N LYS A 754 -6.63 -33.10 -20.60
CA LYS A 754 -7.29 -33.03 -21.90
C LYS A 754 -8.48 -33.99 -21.88
N GLN A 755 -9.67 -33.51 -22.27
CA GLN A 755 -10.80 -34.40 -22.53
C GLN A 755 -10.47 -35.19 -23.80
N ILE A 756 -10.48 -36.51 -23.72
CA ILE A 756 -10.18 -37.41 -24.82
C ILE A 756 -11.24 -38.51 -24.91
N GLN A 757 -11.27 -39.21 -26.04
CA GLN A 757 -11.94 -40.51 -26.14
C GLN A 757 -10.92 -41.49 -26.70
N ALA A 758 -10.27 -42.23 -25.80
CA ALA A 758 -9.34 -43.30 -26.18
C ALA A 758 -9.77 -44.60 -25.53
N TYR A 759 -9.61 -45.71 -26.25
CA TYR A 759 -9.87 -47.02 -25.69
C TYR A 759 -8.77 -47.36 -24.68
N GLY A 760 -9.18 -47.86 -23.51
CA GLY A 760 -8.29 -48.20 -22.42
C GLY A 760 -8.60 -49.56 -21.81
N GLN A 761 -7.57 -50.26 -21.35
CA GLN A 761 -7.72 -51.50 -20.61
C GLN A 761 -6.93 -51.43 -19.30
N LEU A 762 -7.63 -51.59 -18.19
CA LEU A 762 -7.05 -51.65 -16.85
C LEU A 762 -6.65 -53.08 -16.52
N TYR A 763 -5.38 -53.30 -16.17
CA TYR A 763 -4.91 -54.59 -15.67
C TYR A 763 -5.10 -54.68 -14.16
N TRP A 764 -5.93 -55.63 -13.73
CA TRP A 764 -6.20 -55.90 -12.31
C TRP A 764 -6.32 -57.39 -12.05
N ASP A 765 -5.57 -57.89 -11.07
CA ASP A 765 -5.66 -59.27 -10.55
C ASP A 765 -5.62 -60.36 -11.65
N GLY A 766 -4.76 -60.19 -12.66
CA GLY A 766 -4.57 -61.15 -13.74
C GLY A 766 -5.40 -60.90 -15.01
N ASP A 767 -6.38 -60.01 -14.98
CA ASP A 767 -7.32 -59.75 -16.07
C ASP A 767 -7.26 -58.30 -16.59
N PHE A 768 -7.66 -58.09 -17.85
CA PHE A 768 -7.81 -56.77 -18.47
C PHE A 768 -9.29 -56.36 -18.53
N PHE A 769 -9.61 -55.22 -17.93
CA PHE A 769 -10.94 -54.64 -17.91
C PHE A 769 -11.03 -53.49 -18.92
N PRO A 770 -11.89 -53.61 -19.96
CA PRO A 770 -12.01 -52.59 -20.98
C PRO A 770 -12.75 -51.35 -20.48
N GLY A 771 -12.44 -50.21 -21.08
CA GLY A 771 -13.05 -48.92 -20.79
C GLY A 771 -12.62 -47.83 -21.76
N VAL A 772 -13.09 -46.61 -21.50
CA VAL A 772 -12.76 -45.41 -22.27
C VAL A 772 -12.05 -44.42 -21.34
N ALA A 773 -10.84 -44.02 -21.74
CA ALA A 773 -10.15 -42.91 -21.11
C ALA A 773 -10.85 -41.61 -21.55
N THR A 774 -11.46 -40.91 -20.60
CA THR A 774 -12.21 -39.67 -20.83
C THR A 774 -11.38 -38.43 -20.59
N GLU A 775 -10.35 -38.53 -19.74
CA GLU A 775 -9.44 -37.43 -19.45
C GLU A 775 -8.00 -37.93 -19.40
N LEU A 776 -7.06 -37.22 -20.04
CA LEU A 776 -5.63 -37.56 -20.02
C LEU A 776 -4.77 -36.31 -19.81
N GLY A 777 -3.88 -36.34 -18.82
CA GLY A 777 -2.83 -35.35 -18.60
C GLY A 777 -1.49 -36.02 -18.30
N VAL A 778 -0.39 -35.25 -18.22
CA VAL A 778 0.97 -35.82 -18.04
C VAL A 778 1.15 -36.50 -16.68
N THR A 779 0.32 -36.15 -15.70
CA THR A 779 0.42 -36.66 -14.32
C THR A 779 -0.77 -37.52 -13.90
N GLY A 780 -1.70 -37.84 -14.79
CA GLY A 780 -2.85 -38.67 -14.45
C GLY A 780 -3.95 -38.62 -15.48
N MET A 781 -4.93 -39.51 -15.32
CA MET A 781 -6.01 -39.69 -16.27
C MET A 781 -7.27 -40.22 -15.58
N ARG A 782 -8.40 -40.17 -16.28
CA ARG A 782 -9.67 -40.74 -15.87
C ARG A 782 -10.06 -41.83 -16.87
N LEU A 783 -10.30 -43.02 -16.35
CA LEU A 783 -10.74 -44.18 -17.13
C LEU A 783 -12.14 -44.59 -16.66
N GLU A 784 -13.09 -44.67 -17.59
CA GLU A 784 -14.45 -45.17 -17.32
C GLU A 784 -14.58 -46.58 -17.89
N LEU A 785 -14.84 -47.56 -17.05
CA LEU A 785 -14.91 -48.97 -17.47
C LEU A 785 -16.22 -49.28 -18.21
N ASP A 786 -16.14 -50.20 -19.17
CA ASP A 786 -17.28 -50.60 -19.98
C ASP A 786 -18.27 -51.48 -19.18
N GLY A 787 -19.53 -51.04 -19.14
CA GLY A 787 -20.65 -51.80 -18.54
C GLY A 787 -20.83 -51.60 -17.03
N LYS A 788 -22.03 -51.95 -16.54
CA LYS A 788 -22.46 -51.73 -15.13
C LYS A 788 -21.67 -52.51 -14.06
N ARG A 789 -20.81 -53.43 -14.49
CA ARG A 789 -20.13 -54.42 -13.64
C ARG A 789 -18.69 -54.70 -14.08
N ALA A 790 -18.17 -53.95 -15.08
CA ALA A 790 -16.84 -54.09 -15.67
C ALA A 790 -16.38 -55.57 -15.80
N VAL A 791 -16.79 -56.22 -16.89
CA VAL A 791 -16.59 -57.65 -17.12
C VAL A 791 -15.35 -57.86 -18.00
N ALA A 792 -14.37 -58.62 -17.51
CA ALA A 792 -13.27 -59.16 -18.31
C ALA A 792 -13.61 -60.56 -18.84
N SER A 793 -12.73 -61.15 -19.67
CA SER A 793 -12.94 -62.49 -20.24
C SER A 793 -13.13 -63.61 -19.19
N SER A 794 -12.60 -63.43 -17.98
CA SER A 794 -12.51 -64.47 -16.93
C SER A 794 -13.21 -64.09 -15.62
N LYS A 795 -13.44 -62.80 -15.36
CA LYS A 795 -13.79 -62.28 -14.04
C LYS A 795 -14.65 -61.01 -14.14
N GLN A 796 -15.54 -60.82 -13.19
CA GLN A 796 -16.30 -59.59 -12.99
C GLN A 796 -15.74 -58.86 -11.75
N LEU A 797 -15.55 -57.54 -11.84
CA LEU A 797 -15.15 -56.75 -10.67
C LEU A 797 -16.26 -56.79 -9.61
N GLY A 798 -15.92 -57.31 -8.42
CA GLY A 798 -16.83 -57.37 -7.27
C GLY A 798 -16.67 -56.18 -6.32
N GLU A 799 -17.60 -56.03 -5.37
CA GLU A 799 -17.53 -55.02 -4.29
C GLU A 799 -16.23 -55.11 -3.48
N GLN A 800 -15.71 -56.31 -3.24
CA GLN A 800 -14.44 -56.53 -2.54
C GLN A 800 -13.25 -55.97 -3.33
N ASP A 801 -13.23 -56.13 -4.65
CA ASP A 801 -12.18 -55.59 -5.52
C ASP A 801 -12.21 -54.06 -5.52
N LEU A 802 -13.41 -53.47 -5.64
CA LEU A 802 -13.60 -52.02 -5.59
C LEU A 802 -13.23 -51.43 -4.22
N HIS A 803 -13.56 -52.12 -3.13
CA HIS A 803 -13.15 -51.75 -1.78
C HIS A 803 -11.62 -51.75 -1.63
N ASN A 804 -10.95 -52.77 -2.16
CA ASN A 804 -9.49 -52.85 -2.16
C ASN A 804 -8.85 -51.74 -3.01
N MET A 805 -9.39 -51.45 -4.20
CA MET A 805 -8.92 -50.34 -5.04
C MET A 805 -9.08 -48.97 -4.35
N ARG A 806 -10.20 -48.75 -3.65
CA ARG A 806 -10.48 -47.49 -2.92
C ARG A 806 -9.53 -47.27 -1.73
N ASN A 807 -9.23 -48.33 -0.98
CA ASN A 807 -8.48 -48.23 0.28
C ASN A 807 -6.96 -48.41 0.11
N ALA A 808 -6.53 -49.40 -0.68
CA ALA A 808 -5.12 -49.74 -0.83
C ALA A 808 -4.40 -48.90 -1.89
N LYS A 809 -5.15 -48.22 -2.77
CA LYS A 809 -4.62 -47.36 -3.86
C LYS A 809 -3.41 -47.97 -4.60
N PRO A 810 -3.56 -49.18 -5.13
CA PRO A 810 -2.45 -49.96 -5.67
C PRO A 810 -1.93 -49.42 -7.01
N LEU A 811 -0.71 -49.83 -7.37
CA LEU A 811 -0.17 -49.68 -8.72
C LEU A 811 -0.79 -50.71 -9.66
N VAL A 812 -1.24 -50.25 -10.82
CA VAL A 812 -1.96 -51.01 -11.83
C VAL A 812 -1.34 -50.79 -13.21
N GLY A 813 -1.41 -51.81 -14.06
CA GLY A 813 -1.03 -51.70 -15.47
C GLY A 813 -2.17 -51.09 -16.27
N LEU A 814 -1.84 -50.29 -17.28
CA LEU A 814 -2.83 -49.68 -18.16
C LEU A 814 -2.37 -49.75 -19.61
N LEU A 815 -3.27 -50.13 -20.50
CA LEU A 815 -3.09 -50.07 -21.94
C LEU A 815 -4.00 -48.97 -22.50
N LEU A 816 -3.49 -48.10 -23.38
CA LEU A 816 -4.27 -47.10 -24.09
C LEU A 816 -4.03 -47.18 -25.60
N SER A 817 -5.10 -47.05 -26.39
CA SER A 817 -5.06 -47.00 -27.85
C SER A 817 -6.16 -46.09 -28.41
N GLN A 818 -5.96 -45.61 -29.65
CA GLN A 818 -6.96 -44.80 -30.35
C GLN A 818 -8.18 -45.63 -30.80
N GLU A 819 -7.93 -46.88 -31.22
CA GLU A 819 -8.96 -47.83 -31.64
C GLU A 819 -8.93 -49.09 -30.77
N ALA A 820 -10.09 -49.75 -30.61
CA ALA A 820 -10.25 -50.94 -29.78
C ALA A 820 -9.39 -52.14 -30.23
N ASN A 821 -9.01 -52.21 -31.51
CA ASN A 821 -8.26 -53.32 -32.12
C ASN A 821 -6.82 -52.95 -32.53
N SER A 822 -6.22 -51.91 -31.92
CA SER A 822 -4.84 -51.54 -32.23
C SER A 822 -3.87 -52.67 -31.87
N GLN A 823 -3.04 -53.08 -32.84
CA GLN A 823 -2.02 -54.12 -32.66
C GLN A 823 -0.85 -53.67 -31.75
N THR A 824 -0.76 -52.38 -31.40
CA THR A 824 0.34 -51.82 -30.58
C THR A 824 -0.16 -50.80 -29.53
N PRO A 825 -0.85 -51.24 -28.46
CA PRO A 825 -1.32 -50.34 -27.41
C PRO A 825 -0.16 -49.77 -26.58
N THR A 826 -0.30 -48.51 -26.17
CA THR A 826 0.69 -47.84 -25.33
C THR A 826 0.54 -48.27 -23.87
N LYS A 827 1.63 -48.76 -23.27
CA LYS A 827 1.64 -49.31 -21.91
C LYS A 827 2.06 -48.27 -20.86
N PHE A 828 1.24 -48.13 -19.82
CA PHE A 828 1.47 -47.27 -18.66
C PHE A 828 1.39 -48.07 -17.35
N VAL A 829 2.01 -47.52 -16.31
CA VAL A 829 1.82 -47.95 -14.93
C VAL A 829 1.23 -46.77 -14.19
N ALA A 830 0.07 -46.96 -13.58
CA ALA A 830 -0.67 -45.92 -12.89
C ALA A 830 -0.99 -46.35 -11.44
N GLU A 831 -1.27 -45.39 -10.57
CA GLU A 831 -1.73 -45.59 -9.20
C GLU A 831 -3.20 -45.18 -9.12
N ILE A 832 -4.04 -46.00 -8.48
CA ILE A 832 -5.46 -45.66 -8.29
C ILE A 832 -5.60 -44.60 -7.20
N ILE A 833 -6.15 -43.44 -7.54
CA ILE A 833 -6.39 -42.33 -6.60
C ILE A 833 -7.76 -42.47 -5.93
N SER A 834 -8.79 -42.73 -6.75
CA SER A 834 -10.16 -42.90 -6.30
C SER A 834 -10.97 -43.70 -7.32
N VAL A 835 -12.00 -44.40 -6.85
CA VAL A 835 -12.95 -45.13 -7.69
C VAL A 835 -14.34 -44.63 -7.37
N GLN A 836 -15.00 -44.01 -8.35
CA GLN A 836 -16.34 -43.45 -8.26
C GLN A 836 -17.31 -44.34 -9.03
N GLU A 837 -18.50 -44.51 -8.48
CA GLU A 837 -19.59 -45.23 -9.14
C GLU A 837 -20.74 -44.25 -9.33
N ASP A 838 -21.15 -44.05 -10.57
CA ASP A 838 -22.24 -43.12 -10.90
C ASP A 838 -23.61 -43.78 -10.68
N ALA A 839 -24.69 -43.00 -10.61
CA ALA A 839 -26.06 -43.48 -10.37
C ALA A 839 -26.55 -44.49 -11.43
N SER A 840 -25.91 -44.53 -12.61
CA SER A 840 -26.16 -45.52 -13.67
C SER A 840 -25.38 -46.84 -13.52
N GLY A 841 -24.53 -46.98 -12.49
CA GLY A 841 -23.67 -48.14 -12.22
C GLY A 841 -22.36 -48.17 -13.03
N ARG A 842 -21.92 -47.04 -13.61
CA ARG A 842 -20.64 -46.97 -14.34
C ARG A 842 -19.51 -46.70 -13.35
N ILE A 843 -18.40 -47.41 -13.52
CA ILE A 843 -17.22 -47.29 -12.66
C ILE A 843 -16.21 -46.34 -13.32
N ALA A 844 -15.96 -45.19 -12.70
CA ALA A 844 -14.95 -44.24 -13.10
C ALA A 844 -13.74 -44.31 -12.15
N ILE A 845 -12.55 -44.54 -12.73
CA ILE A 845 -11.31 -44.70 -11.99
C ILE A 845 -10.40 -43.52 -12.27
N GLU A 846 -10.01 -42.86 -11.19
CA GLU A 846 -9.05 -41.77 -11.18
C GLU A 846 -7.64 -42.35 -11.02
N LEU A 847 -6.78 -42.08 -11.99
CA LEU A 847 -5.44 -42.65 -12.09
C LEU A 847 -4.37 -41.55 -12.01
N ASN A 848 -3.32 -41.80 -11.24
CA ASN A 848 -2.11 -40.99 -11.15
C ASN A 848 -0.96 -41.69 -11.90
N LEU A 849 -0.14 -40.96 -12.65
CA LEU A 849 1.12 -41.52 -13.17
C LEU A 849 2.24 -41.23 -12.15
N PRO A 850 2.82 -42.25 -11.49
CA PRO A 850 3.76 -42.03 -10.39
C PRO A 850 5.05 -41.33 -10.85
N ASP A 851 5.55 -40.39 -10.05
CA ASP A 851 6.77 -39.63 -10.38
C ASP A 851 8.00 -40.52 -10.61
N LYS A 852 8.05 -41.71 -9.97
CA LYS A 852 9.11 -42.72 -10.16
C LYS A 852 9.29 -43.16 -11.62
N PHE A 853 8.23 -43.12 -12.44
CA PHE A 853 8.26 -43.57 -13.84
C PHE A 853 8.14 -42.43 -14.85
N LYS A 854 8.15 -41.18 -14.39
CA LYS A 854 7.89 -39.98 -15.20
C LYS A 854 8.81 -39.87 -16.42
N GLY A 855 10.10 -40.11 -16.26
CA GLY A 855 11.07 -40.04 -17.37
C GLY A 855 10.78 -41.01 -18.53
N GLN A 856 10.17 -42.18 -18.25
CA GLN A 856 9.84 -43.19 -19.26
C GLN A 856 8.41 -43.04 -19.81
N GLN A 857 7.48 -42.52 -19.00
CA GLN A 857 6.07 -42.42 -19.37
C GLN A 857 5.70 -41.08 -20.00
N THR A 858 6.35 -39.96 -19.63
CA THR A 858 6.05 -38.64 -20.18
C THR A 858 6.19 -38.56 -21.71
N PRO A 859 7.23 -39.12 -22.35
CA PRO A 859 7.31 -39.14 -23.82
C PRO A 859 6.14 -39.90 -24.47
N LYS A 860 5.73 -41.03 -23.87
CA LYS A 860 4.61 -41.85 -24.34
C LYS A 860 3.27 -41.12 -24.20
N VAL A 861 3.05 -40.41 -23.08
CA VAL A 861 1.85 -39.58 -22.90
C VAL A 861 1.82 -38.45 -23.92
N LYS A 862 2.96 -37.78 -24.17
CA LYS A 862 3.05 -36.72 -25.19
C LYS A 862 2.74 -37.24 -26.59
N GLN A 863 3.29 -38.39 -26.97
CA GLN A 863 3.02 -39.02 -28.27
C GLN A 863 1.54 -39.41 -28.42
N LEU A 864 0.94 -39.98 -27.37
CA LEU A 864 -0.48 -40.34 -27.37
C LEU A 864 -1.39 -39.11 -27.44
N LEU A 865 -1.06 -38.04 -26.72
CA LEU A 865 -1.79 -36.76 -26.75
C LEU A 865 -1.67 -36.01 -28.10
N GLN A 866 -0.64 -36.31 -28.90
CA GLN A 866 -0.49 -35.80 -30.27
C GLN A 866 -1.32 -36.61 -31.28
N SER A 867 -1.52 -37.91 -31.05
CA SER A 867 -2.33 -38.77 -31.91
C SER A 867 -3.85 -38.70 -31.65
N LEU A 868 -4.24 -38.37 -30.41
CA LEU A 868 -5.61 -38.13 -29.96
C LEU A 868 -5.94 -36.65 -30.01
#